data_AF-Q32P28-F1
#
_entry.id   AF-Q32P28-F1
#
_cell.length_a   1.000
_cell.length_b   1.000
_cell.length_c   1.000
_cell.angle_alpha   90.00
_cell.angle_beta   90.00
_cell.angle_gamma   90.00
#
_symmetry.space_group_name_H-M   'P 1'
#
loop_
_entity.id
_entity.type
_entity.pdbx_description
1 polymer ?
#
loop_
_entity_poly.entity_id
_entity_poly.type
_entity_poly.pdbx_seq_one_letter_code
_entity_poly.pdbx_strand_id
1 'polypeptide(L)'
;MAVRALKLLTTLLAVVAAASQAEVESEAGWGMVTPDLLFAEGTAAYARGDWPGVVLSMERALRSRAALRALRLRCRTQCAADFPWELDPDWSPSPAQASGAAALRDLSFFGGLLRRAACLRRCLGPPAAHSLSEEMELEFRKRSPYNYLQVAYFKINKLEKAVAAAHTFFVGNPEHMEMQQNLDYYQTMSGVKEADFKDLETQPHMQEFRLGVRLYSEEQPQEAVPHLEAALQEYFVAYEECRALCEGPYDYDGYNYLEYNADLFQAITDHYIQVLNCKQNCVTELASHPSREKPFEDFLPSHYNYLQFAYYNIGNYTQAVECAKTYLLFFPNDEVMNQNLAYYAAMLGEEHTRSIGPRESAKEYRQRSLLEKELLFFAYDVFGIPFVDPDSWTPEEVIPKRLQEKQKSERETAVRISQEIGNLMKEIETLVEEKTKESLDVSRLTREGGPLLYEGISLTMNSKLLNGSQRVVMDGVISDHECQELQRLTNVAATSGDGYRGQTSPHTPNEKFYGVTVFKALKLGQEGKVPLQSAHLYYNVTEKVRRIMESYFRLDTPLYFSYSHLVCRTAIEEVQAERKDDSHPVHVDNCILNAETLVCVKEPPAYTFRDYSAILYLNGDFDGGNFYFTELDAKTVTAEVQPQCGRAVGFSSGTENPHGVKAVTRGQRCAIALWFTLDPRHSERDRVQADDLVKMLFSPEEMDLSQEQPLDAQQGPPEPAQESLSGSESKPKDEL
;
A
#
# COMPACT_ATOMS: atom_id res chain seq x y z
N MET A 1 15.01 37.47 48.07
CA MET A 1 14.85 37.46 46.59
C MET A 1 14.10 36.23 46.09
N ALA A 2 14.36 35.02 46.60
CA ALA A 2 13.67 33.78 46.20
C ALA A 2 12.12 33.84 46.26
N VAL A 3 11.54 34.43 47.30
CA VAL A 3 10.05 34.54 47.43
C VAL A 3 9.42 35.44 46.36
N ARG A 4 10.15 36.47 45.88
CA ARG A 4 9.68 37.31 44.77
C ARG A 4 9.80 36.58 43.43
N ALA A 5 10.88 35.81 43.23
CA ALA A 5 11.04 34.99 42.03
C ALA A 5 9.96 33.90 41.92
N LEU A 6 9.61 33.23 43.04
CA LEU A 6 8.56 32.22 43.04
C LEU A 6 7.18 32.80 42.69
N LYS A 7 6.84 33.98 43.20
CA LYS A 7 5.59 34.68 42.87
C LYS A 7 5.54 35.13 41.41
N LEU A 8 6.66 35.59 40.85
CA LEU A 8 6.77 35.95 39.43
C LEU A 8 6.62 34.71 38.53
N LEU A 9 7.22 33.58 38.91
CA LEU A 9 7.11 32.32 38.14
C LEU A 9 5.67 31.77 38.15
N THR A 10 5.00 31.78 39.30
CA THR A 10 3.60 31.33 39.37
C THR A 10 2.63 32.26 38.65
N THR A 11 2.87 33.57 38.67
CA THR A 11 2.08 34.49 37.84
C THR A 11 2.35 34.32 36.34
N LEU A 12 3.59 34.04 35.92
CA LEU A 12 3.88 33.78 34.51
C LEU A 12 3.22 32.46 34.05
N LEU A 13 3.32 31.40 34.85
CA LEU A 13 2.67 30.11 34.54
C LEU A 13 1.15 30.24 34.48
N ALA A 14 0.53 31.04 35.37
CA ALA A 14 -0.91 31.30 35.31
C ALA A 14 -1.31 32.13 34.08
N VAL A 15 -0.49 33.10 33.66
CA VAL A 15 -0.75 33.89 32.43
C VAL A 15 -0.55 33.05 31.18
N VAL A 16 0.44 32.15 31.13
CA VAL A 16 0.63 31.23 30.00
C VAL A 16 -0.49 30.20 29.93
N ALA A 17 -0.96 29.67 31.07
CA ALA A 17 -2.12 28.77 31.11
C ALA A 17 -3.44 29.48 30.73
N ALA A 18 -3.61 30.74 31.12
CA ALA A 18 -4.78 31.53 30.72
C ALA A 18 -4.72 31.97 29.26
N ALA A 19 -3.53 32.25 28.71
CA ALA A 19 -3.35 32.57 27.30
C ALA A 19 -3.58 31.34 26.42
N SER A 20 -3.12 30.15 26.84
CA SER A 20 -3.41 28.90 26.12
C SER A 20 -4.89 28.51 26.21
N GLN A 21 -5.56 28.79 27.32
CA GLN A 21 -7.03 28.64 27.42
C GLN A 21 -7.77 29.66 26.55
N ALA A 22 -7.34 30.92 26.48
CA ALA A 22 -8.01 31.95 25.68
C ALA A 22 -7.84 31.71 24.16
N GLU A 23 -6.70 31.22 23.69
CA GLU A 23 -6.52 30.82 22.30
C GLU A 23 -7.37 29.58 21.94
N VAL A 24 -7.51 28.62 22.87
CA VAL A 24 -8.33 27.41 22.65
C VAL A 24 -9.83 27.69 22.75
N GLU A 25 -10.27 28.59 23.64
CA GLU A 25 -11.69 28.95 23.79
C GLU A 25 -12.18 29.89 22.67
N SER A 26 -11.30 30.74 22.12
CA SER A 26 -11.64 31.61 20.98
C SER A 26 -11.87 30.84 19.68
N GLU A 27 -11.29 29.64 19.51
CA GLU A 27 -11.43 28.85 18.28
C GLU A 27 -12.56 27.80 18.35
N ALA A 28 -13.05 27.46 19.55
CA ALA A 28 -14.14 26.49 19.74
C ALA A 28 -15.50 26.91 19.13
N GLY A 29 -15.64 28.17 18.71
CA GLY A 29 -16.87 28.74 18.14
C GLY A 29 -17.07 28.51 16.63
N TRP A 30 -16.05 28.04 15.90
CA TRP A 30 -16.20 27.68 14.50
C TRP A 30 -16.64 26.23 14.47
N GLY A 31 -17.83 25.94 13.93
CA GLY A 31 -18.24 24.55 13.69
C GLY A 31 -17.10 23.82 13.00
N MET A 32 -16.40 22.94 13.73
CA MET A 32 -15.24 22.24 13.21
C MET A 32 -15.72 21.41 12.04
N VAL A 33 -15.40 21.87 10.83
CA VAL A 33 -15.61 21.07 9.62
C VAL A 33 -14.82 19.79 9.82
N THR A 34 -15.48 18.67 9.61
CA THR A 34 -14.91 17.36 9.85
C THR A 34 -13.69 17.15 8.93
N PRO A 35 -12.61 16.50 9.42
CA PRO A 35 -11.37 16.37 8.65
C PRO A 35 -11.53 15.70 7.29
N ASP A 36 -12.50 14.80 7.15
CA ASP A 36 -12.89 14.12 5.92
C ASP A 36 -13.43 15.08 4.84
N LEU A 37 -14.30 16.02 5.18
CA LEU A 37 -14.82 17.03 4.26
C LEU A 37 -13.71 17.96 3.78
N LEU A 38 -12.83 18.38 4.69
CA LEU A 38 -11.67 19.21 4.34
C LEU A 38 -10.67 18.46 3.45
N PHE A 39 -10.46 17.16 3.71
CA PHE A 39 -9.64 16.32 2.85
C PHE A 39 -10.26 16.21 1.45
N ALA A 40 -11.57 15.95 1.35
CA ALA A 40 -12.30 15.88 0.07
C ALA A 40 -12.29 17.21 -0.70
N GLU A 41 -12.42 18.35 -0.01
CA GLU A 41 -12.26 19.67 -0.62
C GLU A 41 -10.84 19.87 -1.16
N GLY A 42 -9.82 19.41 -0.42
CA GLY A 42 -8.42 19.48 -0.82
C GLY A 42 -8.11 18.63 -2.04
N THR A 43 -8.63 17.41 -2.12
CA THR A 43 -8.46 16.54 -3.30
C THR A 43 -9.22 17.10 -4.52
N ALA A 44 -10.40 17.68 -4.32
CA ALA A 44 -11.13 18.37 -5.37
C ALA A 44 -10.39 19.63 -5.87
N ALA A 45 -9.76 20.40 -4.97
CA ALA A 45 -8.91 21.53 -5.34
C ALA A 45 -7.67 21.08 -6.13
N TYR A 46 -7.08 19.95 -5.74
CA TYR A 46 -5.94 19.36 -6.44
C TYR A 46 -6.30 18.99 -7.88
N ALA A 47 -7.46 18.36 -8.08
CA ALA A 47 -7.96 18.02 -9.42
C ALA A 47 -8.21 19.25 -10.31
N ARG A 48 -8.47 20.43 -9.73
CA ARG A 48 -8.65 21.70 -10.46
C ARG A 48 -7.35 22.48 -10.67
N GLY A 49 -6.21 22.02 -10.14
CA GLY A 49 -4.95 22.79 -10.13
C GLY A 49 -4.99 24.04 -9.24
N ASP A 50 -5.92 24.12 -8.29
CA ASP A 50 -6.05 25.22 -7.34
C ASP A 50 -5.10 25.00 -6.15
N TRP A 51 -3.81 25.27 -6.36
CA TRP A 51 -2.75 25.02 -5.36
C TRP A 51 -2.97 25.77 -4.03
N PRO A 52 -3.38 27.06 -4.02
CA PRO A 52 -3.74 27.73 -2.78
C PRO A 52 -4.92 27.05 -2.07
N GLY A 53 -5.93 26.58 -2.81
CA GLY A 53 -7.05 25.81 -2.28
C GLY A 53 -6.62 24.48 -1.65
N VAL A 54 -5.72 23.73 -2.29
CA VAL A 54 -5.14 22.49 -1.73
C VAL A 54 -4.47 22.76 -0.39
N VAL A 55 -3.59 23.76 -0.33
CA VAL A 55 -2.88 24.13 0.90
C VAL A 55 -3.88 24.49 2.01
N LEU A 56 -4.86 25.34 1.69
CA LEU A 56 -5.86 25.77 2.65
C LEU A 56 -6.65 24.57 3.22
N SER A 57 -7.18 23.71 2.36
CA SER A 57 -8.03 22.59 2.78
C SER A 57 -7.23 21.49 3.47
N MET A 58 -6.05 21.11 2.96
CA MET A 58 -5.21 20.06 3.56
C MET A 58 -4.62 20.48 4.91
N GLU A 59 -4.11 21.71 5.04
CA GLU A 59 -3.65 22.20 6.36
C GLU A 59 -4.80 22.27 7.36
N ARG A 60 -6.01 22.68 6.93
CA ARG A 60 -7.19 22.68 7.79
C ARG A 60 -7.62 21.26 8.16
N ALA A 61 -7.52 20.30 7.26
CA ALA A 61 -7.82 18.90 7.53
C ALA A 61 -6.90 18.34 8.63
N LEU A 62 -5.58 18.59 8.51
CA LEU A 62 -4.59 18.22 9.54
C LEU A 62 -4.87 18.89 10.89
N ARG A 63 -5.14 20.20 10.91
CA ARG A 63 -5.49 20.93 12.13
C ARG A 63 -6.79 20.43 12.75
N SER A 64 -7.81 20.16 11.94
CA SER A 64 -9.10 19.62 12.40
C SER A 64 -8.93 18.23 13.03
N ARG A 65 -8.12 17.35 12.42
CA ARG A 65 -7.80 16.03 13.00
C ARG A 65 -7.04 16.14 14.31
N ALA A 66 -6.03 17.02 14.38
CA ALA A 66 -5.28 17.27 15.61
C ALA A 66 -6.19 17.81 16.73
N ALA A 67 -7.08 18.76 16.42
CA ALA A 67 -8.06 19.29 17.37
C ALA A 67 -9.05 18.22 17.85
N LEU A 68 -9.49 17.31 16.98
CA LEU A 68 -10.34 16.18 17.33
C LEU A 68 -9.63 15.21 18.29
N ARG A 69 -8.37 14.87 18.00
CA ARG A 69 -7.52 14.06 18.89
C ARG A 69 -7.36 14.74 20.26
N ALA A 70 -7.04 16.04 20.28
CA ALA A 70 -6.87 16.82 21.50
C ALA A 70 -8.16 16.91 22.33
N LEU A 71 -9.33 17.05 21.68
CA LEU A 71 -10.63 17.01 22.34
C LEU A 71 -10.88 15.66 23.01
N ARG A 72 -10.67 14.55 22.28
CA ARG A 72 -10.84 13.20 22.82
C ARG A 72 -9.94 12.94 24.01
N LEU A 73 -8.66 13.30 23.88
CA LEU A 73 -7.68 13.16 24.94
C LEU A 73 -8.11 13.94 26.19
N ARG A 74 -8.35 15.24 26.05
CA ARG A 74 -8.78 16.12 27.16
C ARG A 74 -10.04 15.61 27.84
N CYS A 75 -11.05 15.19 27.06
CA CYS A 75 -12.28 14.66 27.64
C CYS A 75 -12.04 13.38 28.43
N ARG A 76 -11.22 12.46 27.92
CA ARG A 76 -10.96 11.17 28.59
C ARG A 76 -10.11 11.33 29.84
N THR A 77 -9.06 12.15 29.78
CA THR A 77 -8.20 12.40 30.94
C THR A 77 -8.94 13.16 32.02
N GLN A 78 -9.67 14.23 31.68
CA GLN A 78 -10.44 15.01 32.65
C GLN A 78 -11.56 14.17 33.28
N CYS A 79 -12.34 13.43 32.48
CA CYS A 79 -13.41 12.59 33.03
C CYS A 79 -12.87 11.42 33.87
N ALA A 80 -11.68 10.90 33.56
CA ALA A 80 -11.03 9.89 34.41
C ALA A 80 -10.56 10.50 35.75
N ALA A 81 -10.05 11.73 35.74
CA ALA A 81 -9.63 12.45 36.94
C ALA A 81 -10.82 12.86 37.83
N ASP A 82 -11.92 13.34 37.23
CA ASP A 82 -13.13 13.76 37.95
C ASP A 82 -13.90 12.57 38.54
N PHE A 83 -13.77 11.39 37.94
CA PHE A 83 -14.46 10.16 38.33
C PHE A 83 -13.48 8.98 38.39
N PRO A 84 -12.55 8.94 39.36
CA PRO A 84 -11.59 7.84 39.51
C PRO A 84 -12.30 6.51 39.82
N TRP A 85 -11.61 5.40 39.57
CA TRP A 85 -12.15 4.06 39.85
C TRP A 85 -12.16 3.69 41.34
N GLU A 86 -11.52 4.48 42.20
CA GLU A 86 -11.41 4.19 43.63
C GLU A 86 -12.80 3.97 44.23
N LEU A 87 -13.03 2.74 44.68
CA LEU A 87 -14.12 2.43 45.58
C LEU A 87 -13.84 3.19 46.87
N ASP A 88 -14.79 3.99 47.32
CA ASP A 88 -14.69 4.80 48.53
C ASP A 88 -14.03 3.99 49.66
N PRO A 89 -12.80 4.34 50.10
CA PRO A 89 -12.08 3.57 51.11
C PRO A 89 -12.81 3.52 52.45
N ASP A 90 -13.73 4.48 52.71
CA ASP A 90 -14.57 4.50 53.91
C ASP A 90 -15.74 3.51 53.87
N TRP A 91 -15.92 2.77 52.77
CA TRP A 91 -16.91 1.71 52.69
C TRP A 91 -16.44 0.44 53.41
N SER A 92 -16.51 0.46 54.74
CA SER A 92 -16.43 -0.73 55.59
C SER A 92 -17.84 -1.30 55.79
N PRO A 93 -18.30 -2.30 55.01
CA PRO A 93 -19.59 -2.91 55.27
C PRO A 93 -19.56 -3.59 56.65
N SER A 94 -20.45 -3.18 57.54
CA SER A 94 -20.61 -3.85 58.84
C SER A 94 -20.84 -5.36 58.64
N PRO A 95 -20.41 -6.24 59.56
CA PRO A 95 -20.54 -7.70 59.39
C PRO A 95 -21.98 -8.18 59.16
N ALA A 96 -22.99 -7.40 59.57
CA ALA A 96 -24.42 -7.67 59.29
C ALA A 96 -24.82 -7.44 57.82
N GLN A 97 -24.01 -6.72 57.05
CA GLN A 97 -24.22 -6.43 55.63
C GLN A 97 -23.41 -7.35 54.71
N ALA A 98 -22.65 -8.33 55.24
CA ALA A 98 -21.75 -9.16 54.44
C ALA A 98 -22.42 -9.89 53.26
N SER A 99 -23.69 -10.32 53.39
CA SER A 99 -24.43 -10.95 52.28
C SER A 99 -24.94 -9.95 51.24
N GLY A 100 -25.23 -8.70 51.64
CA GLY A 100 -25.63 -7.61 50.73
C GLY A 100 -24.46 -6.81 50.17
N ALA A 101 -23.28 -6.91 50.79
CA ALA A 101 -22.09 -6.15 50.42
C ALA A 101 -21.58 -6.53 49.02
N ALA A 102 -21.69 -7.80 48.62
CA ALA A 102 -21.31 -8.17 47.25
C ALA A 102 -22.18 -7.45 46.20
N ALA A 103 -23.51 -7.46 46.37
CA ALA A 103 -24.43 -6.77 45.44
C ALA A 103 -24.23 -5.25 45.42
N LEU A 104 -23.85 -4.65 46.56
CA LEU A 104 -23.57 -3.21 46.64
C LEU A 104 -22.24 -2.83 45.97
N ARG A 105 -21.27 -3.76 45.86
CA ARG A 105 -20.00 -3.52 45.14
C ARG A 105 -20.22 -3.34 43.65
N ASP A 106 -20.97 -4.22 43.01
CA ASP A 106 -21.24 -4.13 41.57
C ASP A 106 -22.00 -2.84 41.24
N LEU A 107 -23.01 -2.48 42.04
CA LEU A 107 -23.74 -1.22 41.88
C LEU A 107 -22.85 0.01 42.03
N SER A 108 -21.86 -0.03 42.94
CA SER A 108 -20.90 1.05 43.13
C SER A 108 -19.97 1.18 41.92
N PHE A 109 -19.46 0.05 41.41
CA PHE A 109 -18.64 0.00 40.19
C PHE A 109 -19.38 0.56 38.97
N PHE A 110 -20.58 0.02 38.67
CA PHE A 110 -21.38 0.50 37.55
C PHE A 110 -21.88 1.94 37.75
N GLY A 111 -22.12 2.36 38.99
CA GLY A 111 -22.41 3.75 39.32
C GLY A 111 -21.28 4.71 38.95
N GLY A 112 -20.01 4.33 39.21
CA GLY A 112 -18.83 5.06 38.77
C GLY A 112 -18.73 5.12 37.24
N LEU A 113 -18.93 3.98 36.58
CA LEU A 113 -18.92 3.86 35.12
C LEU A 113 -19.95 4.77 34.45
N LEU A 114 -21.19 4.81 34.96
CA LEU A 114 -22.26 5.66 34.44
C LEU A 114 -21.93 7.15 34.57
N ARG A 115 -21.31 7.58 35.68
CA ARG A 115 -20.88 8.98 35.86
C ARG A 115 -19.78 9.36 34.88
N ARG A 116 -18.77 8.51 34.71
CA ARG A 116 -17.70 8.74 33.73
C ARG A 116 -18.26 8.79 32.29
N ALA A 117 -19.18 7.88 31.94
CA ALA A 117 -19.84 7.88 30.64
C ALA A 117 -20.68 9.16 30.41
N ALA A 118 -21.41 9.63 31.44
CA ALA A 118 -22.15 10.88 31.36
C ALA A 118 -21.23 12.10 31.17
N CYS A 119 -20.08 12.12 31.84
CA CYS A 119 -19.05 13.13 31.64
C CYS A 119 -18.53 13.14 30.19
N LEU A 120 -18.15 11.97 29.67
CA LEU A 120 -17.66 11.82 28.29
C LEU A 120 -18.69 12.26 27.26
N ARG A 121 -19.96 11.84 27.42
CA ARG A 121 -21.05 12.26 26.54
C ARG A 121 -21.25 13.78 26.53
N ARG A 122 -21.12 14.42 27.68
CA ARG A 122 -21.22 15.89 27.79
C ARG A 122 -20.01 16.59 27.18
N CYS A 123 -18.81 16.05 27.38
CA CYS A 123 -17.56 16.66 26.93
C CYS A 123 -17.35 16.51 25.42
N LEU A 124 -17.60 15.31 24.87
CA LEU A 124 -17.43 15.02 23.45
C LEU A 124 -18.59 15.55 22.60
N GLY A 125 -19.79 15.73 23.16
CA GLY A 125 -20.95 16.16 22.37
C GLY A 125 -21.52 15.05 21.47
N PRO A 126 -22.28 15.40 20.41
CA PRO A 126 -22.94 14.43 19.53
C PRO A 126 -21.95 13.54 18.75
N PRO A 127 -22.19 12.22 18.62
CA PRO A 127 -21.25 11.30 17.97
C PRO A 127 -20.88 11.66 16.53
N ALA A 128 -21.86 12.12 15.74
CA ALA A 128 -21.71 12.37 14.31
C ALA A 128 -20.70 13.49 13.97
N ALA A 129 -20.40 14.39 14.91
CA ALA A 129 -19.44 15.48 14.68
C ALA A 129 -17.97 15.01 14.74
N HIS A 130 -17.74 13.78 15.19
CA HIS A 130 -16.43 13.36 15.71
C HIS A 130 -16.00 11.96 15.28
N SER A 131 -16.70 11.32 14.34
CA SER A 131 -16.30 10.03 13.76
C SER A 131 -15.62 10.25 12.41
N LEU A 132 -14.42 9.70 12.23
CA LEU A 132 -13.79 9.54 10.91
C LEU A 132 -14.02 8.10 10.46
N SER A 133 -14.22 7.89 9.16
CA SER A 133 -14.24 6.54 8.60
C SER A 133 -12.86 5.89 8.73
N GLU A 134 -12.82 4.56 8.74
CA GLU A 134 -11.56 3.81 8.76
C GLU A 134 -10.68 4.12 7.56
N GLU A 135 -11.27 4.27 6.37
CA GLU A 135 -10.59 4.70 5.15
C GLU A 135 -9.89 6.05 5.35
N MET A 136 -10.59 7.03 5.94
CA MET A 136 -10.01 8.34 6.19
C MET A 136 -8.93 8.30 7.26
N GLU A 137 -9.14 7.53 8.34
CA GLU A 137 -8.12 7.33 9.36
C GLU A 137 -6.86 6.65 8.79
N LEU A 138 -7.02 5.77 7.79
CA LEU A 138 -5.91 5.17 7.06
C LEU A 138 -5.17 6.21 6.19
N GLU A 139 -5.87 7.08 5.46
CA GLU A 139 -5.25 8.15 4.67
C GLU A 139 -4.41 9.10 5.53
N PHE A 140 -4.90 9.45 6.71
CA PHE A 140 -4.12 10.25 7.65
C PHE A 140 -2.97 9.48 8.28
N ARG A 141 -3.13 8.18 8.59
CA ARG A 141 -2.03 7.32 9.07
C ARG A 141 -0.93 7.15 8.03
N LYS A 142 -1.29 7.06 6.75
CA LYS A 142 -0.37 7.09 5.60
C LYS A 142 0.21 8.47 5.33
N ARG A 143 -0.14 9.51 6.10
CA ARG A 143 0.33 10.89 5.89
C ARG A 143 0.00 11.42 4.49
N SER A 144 -1.03 10.90 3.82
CA SER A 144 -1.45 11.31 2.47
C SER A 144 -1.66 12.82 2.28
N PRO A 145 -2.18 13.61 3.26
CA PRO A 145 -2.26 15.06 3.12
C PRO A 145 -0.92 15.72 2.74
N TYR A 146 0.20 15.18 3.22
CA TYR A 146 1.53 15.71 2.94
C TYR A 146 1.98 15.45 1.50
N ASN A 147 1.50 14.37 0.87
CA ASN A 147 1.72 14.11 -0.56
C ASN A 147 1.08 15.23 -1.40
N TYR A 148 -0.17 15.60 -1.10
CA TYR A 148 -0.84 16.73 -1.76
C TYR A 148 -0.18 18.08 -1.46
N LEU A 149 0.19 18.31 -0.19
CA LEU A 149 0.84 19.54 0.24
C LEU A 149 2.20 19.75 -0.42
N GLN A 150 2.99 18.69 -0.61
CA GLN A 150 4.29 18.74 -1.28
C GLN A 150 4.16 19.36 -2.67
N VAL A 151 3.27 18.83 -3.51
CA VAL A 151 3.03 19.34 -4.86
C VAL A 151 2.51 20.78 -4.80
N ALA A 152 1.53 21.05 -3.94
CA ALA A 152 0.91 22.36 -3.86
C ALA A 152 1.92 23.44 -3.43
N TYR A 153 2.74 23.17 -2.40
CA TYR A 153 3.79 24.08 -1.95
C TYR A 153 4.85 24.32 -3.01
N PHE A 154 5.26 23.28 -3.74
CA PHE A 154 6.19 23.41 -4.85
C PHE A 154 5.64 24.34 -5.93
N LYS A 155 4.38 24.15 -6.35
CA LYS A 155 3.72 24.97 -7.37
C LYS A 155 3.54 26.44 -6.99
N ILE A 156 3.47 26.76 -5.69
CA ILE A 156 3.41 28.15 -5.19
C ILE A 156 4.77 28.68 -4.70
N ASN A 157 5.88 28.05 -5.09
CA ASN A 157 7.26 28.46 -4.80
C ASN A 157 7.58 28.56 -3.29
N LYS A 158 7.01 27.65 -2.47
CA LYS A 158 7.33 27.50 -1.04
C LYS A 158 8.19 26.26 -0.81
N LEU A 159 9.45 26.32 -1.29
CA LEU A 159 10.36 25.17 -1.31
C LEU A 159 10.58 24.53 0.06
N GLU A 160 10.90 25.30 1.12
CA GLU A 160 11.09 24.73 2.48
C GLU A 160 9.89 23.88 2.93
N LYS A 161 8.66 24.40 2.75
CA LYS A 161 7.45 23.67 3.12
C LYS A 161 7.21 22.45 2.25
N ALA A 162 7.54 22.53 0.96
CA ALA A 162 7.41 21.41 0.04
C ALA A 162 8.35 20.26 0.43
N VAL A 163 9.60 20.58 0.79
CA VAL A 163 10.61 19.62 1.26
C VAL A 163 10.17 18.97 2.57
N ALA A 164 9.71 19.77 3.54
CA ALA A 164 9.21 19.23 4.81
C ALA A 164 7.98 18.31 4.61
N ALA A 165 7.05 18.67 3.72
CA ALA A 165 5.90 17.83 3.40
C ALA A 165 6.32 16.52 2.68
N ALA A 166 7.22 16.60 1.70
CA ALA A 166 7.79 15.42 1.03
C ALA A 166 8.43 14.47 2.03
N HIS A 167 9.29 15.01 2.89
CA HIS A 167 10.01 14.22 3.90
C HIS A 167 9.04 13.59 4.90
N THR A 168 8.04 14.34 5.37
CA THR A 168 7.00 13.83 6.28
C THR A 168 6.23 12.67 5.66
N PHE A 169 5.81 12.78 4.40
CA PHE A 169 5.12 11.70 3.68
C PHE A 169 6.04 10.49 3.45
N PHE A 170 7.28 10.71 3.02
CA PHE A 170 8.24 9.65 2.75
C PHE A 170 8.63 8.88 4.02
N VAL A 171 8.78 9.57 5.15
CA VAL A 171 9.00 8.91 6.44
C VAL A 171 7.87 7.91 6.70
N GLY A 172 6.61 8.30 6.48
CA GLY A 172 5.44 7.41 6.59
C GLY A 172 5.34 6.31 5.53
N ASN A 173 6.00 6.45 4.38
CA ASN A 173 5.86 5.59 3.21
C ASN A 173 7.23 5.41 2.51
N PRO A 174 8.21 4.73 3.14
CA PRO A 174 9.58 4.67 2.64
C PRO A 174 9.73 3.91 1.30
N GLU A 175 8.74 3.10 0.93
CA GLU A 175 8.69 2.38 -0.36
C GLU A 175 8.09 3.21 -1.51
N HIS A 176 7.66 4.46 -1.24
CA HIS A 176 7.01 5.29 -2.25
C HIS A 176 8.02 5.88 -3.25
N MET A 177 8.30 5.13 -4.32
CA MET A 177 9.31 5.43 -5.35
C MET A 177 9.25 6.86 -5.91
N GLU A 178 8.07 7.37 -6.26
CA GLU A 178 7.92 8.73 -6.80
C GLU A 178 8.32 9.80 -5.77
N MET A 179 8.07 9.55 -4.48
CA MET A 179 8.44 10.52 -3.45
C MET A 179 9.94 10.49 -3.18
N GLN A 180 10.56 9.31 -3.25
CA GLN A 180 12.02 9.18 -3.20
C GLN A 180 12.68 10.02 -4.30
N GLN A 181 12.21 9.88 -5.54
CA GLN A 181 12.71 10.69 -6.67
C GLN A 181 12.49 12.19 -6.45
N ASN A 182 11.33 12.58 -5.91
CA ASN A 182 11.06 13.98 -5.56
C ASN A 182 12.02 14.53 -4.49
N LEU A 183 12.36 13.71 -3.48
CA LEU A 183 13.33 14.08 -2.44
C LEU A 183 14.75 14.21 -3.00
N ASP A 184 15.16 13.28 -3.87
CA ASP A 184 16.46 13.34 -4.55
C ASP A 184 16.54 14.63 -5.41
N TYR A 185 15.48 14.95 -6.14
CA TYR A 185 15.38 16.21 -6.87
C TYR A 185 15.49 17.43 -5.95
N TYR A 186 14.81 17.40 -4.79
CA TYR A 186 14.87 18.46 -3.79
C TYR A 186 16.28 18.71 -3.23
N GLN A 187 17.07 17.66 -3.03
CA GLN A 187 18.46 17.79 -2.58
C GLN A 187 19.35 18.55 -3.59
N THR A 188 19.01 18.51 -4.88
CA THR A 188 19.78 19.20 -5.94
C THR A 188 19.41 20.67 -6.12
N MET A 189 18.29 21.13 -5.57
CA MET A 189 17.80 22.49 -5.78
C MET A 189 18.53 23.54 -4.95
N SER A 190 18.83 24.68 -5.57
CA SER A 190 19.40 25.83 -4.87
C SER A 190 18.41 26.43 -3.87
N GLY A 191 18.87 26.66 -2.65
CA GLY A 191 18.07 27.24 -1.56
C GLY A 191 17.45 26.23 -0.61
N VAL A 192 17.48 24.93 -0.93
CA VAL A 192 17.11 23.85 -0.01
C VAL A 192 18.30 23.55 0.93
N LYS A 193 18.02 23.43 2.22
CA LYS A 193 19.00 23.10 3.27
C LYS A 193 18.69 21.74 3.88
N GLU A 194 19.69 21.13 4.49
CA GLU A 194 19.52 19.87 5.24
C GLU A 194 18.43 19.99 6.33
N ALA A 195 18.34 21.15 7.00
CA ALA A 195 17.32 21.43 8.01
C ALA A 195 15.88 21.49 7.48
N ASP A 196 15.68 21.58 6.16
CA ASP A 196 14.34 21.59 5.54
C ASP A 196 13.75 20.17 5.49
N PHE A 197 14.60 19.13 5.53
CA PHE A 197 14.21 17.71 5.59
C PHE A 197 13.83 17.32 7.02
N LYS A 198 12.69 17.84 7.48
CA LYS A 198 12.12 17.59 8.81
C LYS A 198 10.79 16.86 8.71
N ASP A 199 10.58 15.90 9.60
CA ASP A 199 9.29 15.21 9.74
C ASP A 199 8.36 16.03 10.63
N LEU A 200 7.27 16.53 10.05
CA LEU A 200 6.29 17.40 10.70
C LEU A 200 5.38 16.65 11.67
N GLU A 201 5.42 15.30 11.68
CA GLU A 201 4.64 14.46 12.59
C GLU A 201 5.50 13.75 13.66
N THR A 202 6.81 14.03 13.72
CA THR A 202 7.69 13.44 14.74
C THR A 202 7.19 13.77 16.15
N GLN A 203 7.07 12.75 17.00
CA GLN A 203 6.63 12.90 18.39
C GLN A 203 7.77 13.43 19.29
N PRO A 204 7.46 14.23 20.32
CA PRO A 204 8.47 14.84 21.20
C PRO A 204 9.43 13.83 21.84
N HIS A 205 8.91 12.72 22.36
CA HIS A 205 9.73 11.68 23.00
C HIS A 205 10.75 11.08 22.03
N MET A 206 10.36 10.87 20.78
CA MET A 206 11.22 10.28 19.75
C MET A 206 12.28 11.28 19.28
N GLN A 207 11.93 12.56 19.18
CA GLN A 207 12.88 13.63 18.84
C GLN A 207 13.99 13.73 19.89
N GLU A 208 13.61 13.81 21.17
CA GLU A 208 14.55 13.89 22.29
C GLU A 208 15.39 12.61 22.41
N PHE A 209 14.78 11.44 22.25
CA PHE A 209 15.49 10.15 22.33
C PHE A 209 16.58 10.05 21.27
N ARG A 210 16.25 10.35 20.00
CA ARG A 210 17.22 10.27 18.90
C ARG A 210 18.36 11.27 19.06
N LEU A 211 18.04 12.49 19.53
CA LEU A 211 19.06 13.50 19.82
C LEU A 211 19.98 13.05 20.96
N GLY A 212 19.42 12.53 22.06
CA GLY A 212 20.18 11.99 23.18
C GLY A 212 21.09 10.81 22.79
N VAL A 213 20.57 9.85 22.01
CA VAL A 213 21.35 8.69 21.53
C VAL A 213 22.46 9.11 20.56
N ARG A 214 22.22 10.10 19.70
CA ARG A 214 23.25 10.65 18.81
C ARG A 214 24.37 11.31 19.61
N LEU A 215 24.04 12.22 20.54
CA LEU A 215 25.03 12.89 21.39
C LEU A 215 25.83 11.88 22.24
N TYR A 216 25.16 10.84 22.76
CA TYR A 216 25.83 9.75 23.45
C TYR A 216 26.82 9.00 22.53
N SER A 217 26.40 8.68 21.30
CA SER A 217 27.24 8.03 20.29
C SER A 217 28.42 8.89 19.83
N GLU A 218 28.27 10.22 19.88
CA GLU A 218 29.33 11.21 19.59
C GLU A 218 30.24 11.49 20.80
N GLU A 219 30.20 10.65 21.84
CA GLU A 219 30.99 10.76 23.07
C GLU A 219 30.74 12.08 23.86
N GLN A 220 29.53 12.63 23.77
CA GLN A 220 29.09 13.83 24.49
C GLN A 220 28.05 13.50 25.57
N PRO A 221 28.39 12.69 26.59
CA PRO A 221 27.41 12.19 27.57
C PRO A 221 26.81 13.32 28.43
N GLN A 222 27.56 14.40 28.69
CA GLN A 222 27.07 15.54 29.45
C GLN A 222 25.91 16.27 28.76
N GLU A 223 25.95 16.34 27.42
CA GLU A 223 24.87 16.92 26.61
C GLU A 223 23.77 15.88 26.31
N ALA A 224 24.12 14.59 26.24
CA ALA A 224 23.16 13.52 26.02
C ALA A 224 22.17 13.32 27.18
N VAL A 225 22.64 13.38 28.44
CA VAL A 225 21.80 13.16 29.64
C VAL A 225 20.53 14.00 29.66
N PRO A 226 20.55 15.35 29.50
CA PRO A 226 19.31 16.13 29.55
C PRO A 226 18.31 15.74 28.45
N HIS A 227 18.77 15.38 27.25
CA HIS A 227 17.91 14.92 26.16
C HIS A 227 17.33 13.53 26.43
N LEU A 228 18.11 12.60 26.98
CA LEU A 228 17.61 11.27 27.35
C LEU A 228 16.60 11.33 28.52
N GLU A 229 16.81 12.21 29.49
CA GLU A 229 15.84 12.46 30.56
C GLU A 229 14.56 13.10 30.05
N ALA A 230 14.66 14.09 29.14
CA ALA A 230 13.51 14.70 28.48
C ALA A 230 12.73 13.66 27.65
N ALA A 231 13.44 12.80 26.91
CA ALA A 231 12.84 11.71 26.13
C ALA A 231 12.00 10.79 27.00
N LEU A 232 12.51 10.39 28.17
CA LEU A 232 11.79 9.52 29.10
C LEU A 232 10.56 10.21 29.71
N GLN A 233 10.65 11.50 30.04
CA GLN A 233 9.51 12.27 30.55
C GLN A 233 8.41 12.37 29.49
N GLU A 234 8.77 12.76 28.27
CA GLU A 234 7.84 12.85 27.13
C GLU A 234 7.28 11.48 26.75
N TYR A 235 8.04 10.40 26.89
CA TYR A 235 7.55 9.03 26.65
C TYR A 235 6.38 8.70 27.56
N PHE A 236 6.47 8.97 28.86
CA PHE A 236 5.37 8.71 29.79
C PHE A 236 4.14 9.57 29.51
N VAL A 237 4.32 10.82 29.05
CA VAL A 237 3.22 11.66 28.59
C VAL A 237 2.53 11.00 27.40
N ALA A 238 3.29 10.70 26.34
CA ALA A 238 2.76 10.07 25.12
C ALA A 238 2.12 8.71 25.40
N TYR A 239 2.64 7.95 26.37
CA TYR A 239 2.09 6.67 26.82
C TYR A 239 0.71 6.82 27.46
N GLU A 240 0.53 7.76 28.39
CA GLU A 240 -0.79 8.01 28.97
C GLU A 240 -1.78 8.59 27.94
N GLU A 241 -1.31 9.40 27.00
CA GLU A 241 -2.15 9.90 25.90
C GLU A 241 -2.64 8.78 24.98
N CYS A 242 -1.75 7.89 24.56
CA CYS A 242 -2.11 6.72 23.75
C CYS A 242 -3.14 5.85 24.46
N ARG A 243 -2.93 5.58 25.76
CA ARG A 243 -3.85 4.77 26.56
C ARG A 243 -5.21 5.39 26.72
N ALA A 244 -5.29 6.70 26.93
CA ALA A 244 -6.56 7.42 26.92
C ALA A 244 -7.22 7.32 25.53
N LEU A 245 -6.44 7.34 24.45
CA LEU A 245 -6.99 7.25 23.09
C LEU A 245 -7.57 5.87 22.73
N CYS A 246 -7.16 4.81 23.43
CA CYS A 246 -7.69 3.46 23.27
C CYS A 246 -9.16 3.26 23.70
N GLU A 247 -9.75 4.17 24.48
CA GLU A 247 -11.13 4.03 25.02
C GLU A 247 -12.22 4.38 23.99
N GLY A 248 -12.01 3.93 22.74
CA GLY A 248 -12.87 4.14 21.58
C GLY A 248 -14.13 3.27 21.55
N PRO A 249 -14.94 3.41 20.48
CA PRO A 249 -16.06 2.49 20.23
C PRO A 249 -15.56 1.05 20.08
N TYR A 250 -16.44 0.09 20.36
CA TYR A 250 -16.18 -1.32 20.07
C TYR A 250 -16.13 -1.52 18.55
N ASP A 251 -15.13 -2.26 18.11
CA ASP A 251 -14.97 -2.65 16.72
C ASP A 251 -15.54 -4.05 16.54
N TYR A 252 -16.47 -4.20 15.59
CA TYR A 252 -17.14 -5.48 15.31
C TYR A 252 -16.36 -6.33 14.30
N ASP A 253 -15.17 -5.90 13.88
CA ASP A 253 -14.37 -6.58 12.86
C ASP A 253 -14.22 -8.08 13.16
N GLY A 254 -14.55 -8.92 12.16
CA GLY A 254 -14.62 -10.38 12.29
C GLY A 254 -16.03 -10.95 12.52
N TYR A 255 -17.01 -10.12 12.90
CA TYR A 255 -18.43 -10.47 12.92
C TYR A 255 -19.22 -9.52 12.02
N ASN A 256 -20.16 -10.04 11.23
CA ASN A 256 -21.23 -9.16 10.75
C ASN A 256 -21.93 -8.59 12.00
N TYR A 257 -22.14 -7.28 12.10
CA TYR A 257 -22.78 -6.69 13.29
C TYR A 257 -24.12 -7.37 13.65
N LEU A 258 -24.78 -7.97 12.64
CA LEU A 258 -26.02 -8.76 12.75
C LEU A 258 -25.86 -10.13 13.43
N GLU A 259 -24.64 -10.70 13.42
CA GLU A 259 -24.32 -12.02 13.98
C GLU A 259 -23.76 -11.94 15.40
N TYR A 260 -23.36 -10.74 15.85
CA TYR A 260 -22.86 -10.52 17.19
C TYR A 260 -23.97 -10.76 18.24
N ASN A 261 -23.84 -11.87 18.98
CA ASN A 261 -24.79 -12.27 20.00
C ASN A 261 -24.05 -12.59 21.30
N ALA A 262 -23.79 -11.54 22.09
CA ALA A 262 -23.14 -11.63 23.38
C ALA A 262 -24.12 -11.25 24.50
N ASP A 263 -24.06 -11.96 25.63
CA ASP A 263 -24.70 -11.51 26.86
C ASP A 263 -23.98 -10.30 27.48
N LEU A 264 -24.49 -9.78 28.60
CA LEU A 264 -23.93 -8.60 29.27
C LEU A 264 -22.43 -8.73 29.56
N PHE A 265 -21.98 -9.87 30.10
CA PHE A 265 -20.60 -10.01 30.55
C PHE A 265 -19.67 -10.35 29.40
N GLN A 266 -20.14 -11.11 28.41
CA GLN A 266 -19.43 -11.33 27.16
C GLN A 266 -19.20 -9.99 26.45
N ALA A 267 -20.24 -9.15 26.31
CA ALA A 267 -20.10 -7.85 25.66
C ALA A 267 -19.16 -6.88 26.39
N ILE A 268 -19.20 -6.87 27.72
CA ILE A 268 -18.24 -6.09 28.53
C ILE A 268 -16.81 -6.64 28.33
N THR A 269 -16.65 -7.96 28.31
CA THR A 269 -15.35 -8.61 28.16
C THR A 269 -14.75 -8.31 26.79
N ASP A 270 -15.50 -8.52 25.72
CA ASP A 270 -15.04 -8.29 24.35
C ASP A 270 -14.52 -6.86 24.17
N HIS A 271 -15.32 -5.86 24.61
CA HIS A 271 -14.92 -4.45 24.50
C HIS A 271 -13.76 -4.11 25.42
N TYR A 272 -13.76 -4.59 26.67
CA TYR A 272 -12.68 -4.28 27.61
C TYR A 272 -11.34 -4.90 27.17
N ILE A 273 -11.36 -6.13 26.64
CA ILE A 273 -10.17 -6.79 26.10
C ILE A 273 -9.65 -6.07 24.85
N GLN A 274 -10.51 -5.58 23.95
CA GLN A 274 -10.10 -4.71 22.85
C GLN A 274 -9.34 -3.47 23.36
N VAL A 275 -9.89 -2.79 24.38
CA VAL A 275 -9.27 -1.61 24.99
C VAL A 275 -7.93 -1.95 25.64
N LEU A 276 -7.84 -3.06 26.38
CA LEU A 276 -6.59 -3.52 27.01
C LEU A 276 -5.53 -3.89 25.97
N ASN A 277 -5.91 -4.56 24.89
CA ASN A 277 -4.99 -4.91 23.81
C ASN A 277 -4.42 -3.64 23.15
N CYS A 278 -5.26 -2.65 22.87
CA CYS A 278 -4.79 -1.34 22.40
C CYS A 278 -3.84 -0.67 23.42
N LYS A 279 -4.19 -0.68 24.71
CA LYS A 279 -3.37 -0.08 25.78
C LYS A 279 -2.01 -0.74 25.93
N GLN A 280 -1.92 -2.06 25.75
CA GLN A 280 -0.64 -2.78 25.72
C GLN A 280 0.14 -2.48 24.43
N ASN A 281 -0.52 -2.36 23.28
CA ASN A 281 0.14 -2.02 22.02
C ASN A 281 0.67 -0.57 21.92
N CYS A 282 0.32 0.32 22.87
CA CYS A 282 0.91 1.66 22.95
C CYS A 282 2.45 1.63 23.03
N VAL A 283 3.04 0.60 23.63
CA VAL A 283 4.52 0.47 23.69
C VAL A 283 5.10 0.30 22.28
N THR A 284 4.44 -0.50 21.44
CA THR A 284 4.79 -0.74 20.04
C THR A 284 4.59 0.51 19.21
N GLU A 285 3.47 1.22 19.38
CA GLU A 285 3.19 2.47 18.66
C GLU A 285 4.25 3.54 18.96
N LEU A 286 4.58 3.75 20.25
CA LEU A 286 5.57 4.75 20.66
C LEU A 286 7.01 4.37 20.34
N ALA A 287 7.30 3.07 20.22
CA ALA A 287 8.57 2.54 19.76
C ALA A 287 8.68 2.47 18.22
N SER A 288 7.58 2.65 17.50
CA SER A 288 7.57 2.62 16.05
C SER A 288 8.17 3.90 15.49
N HIS A 289 9.04 3.74 14.50
CA HIS A 289 9.54 4.86 13.71
C HIS A 289 9.25 4.54 12.25
N PRO A 290 8.56 5.40 11.49
CA PRO A 290 8.10 5.04 10.15
C PRO A 290 9.22 4.67 9.15
N SER A 291 10.45 5.14 9.36
CA SER A 291 11.63 4.74 8.56
C SER A 291 12.23 3.39 8.94
N ARG A 292 11.63 2.65 9.88
CA ARG A 292 12.07 1.32 10.31
C ARG A 292 10.93 0.33 10.07
N GLU A 293 11.27 -0.82 9.51
CA GLU A 293 10.32 -1.93 9.34
C GLU A 293 9.84 -2.46 10.70
N LYS A 294 10.73 -2.48 11.71
CA LYS A 294 10.43 -2.96 13.06
C LYS A 294 10.54 -1.84 14.10
N PRO A 295 9.62 -1.80 15.09
CA PRO A 295 9.74 -0.93 16.27
C PRO A 295 11.07 -1.17 17.01
N PHE A 296 11.49 -0.19 17.81
CA PHE A 296 12.62 -0.39 18.73
C PHE A 296 12.26 -1.47 19.76
N GLU A 297 13.06 -2.52 19.82
CA GLU A 297 12.92 -3.55 20.85
C GLU A 297 13.18 -2.94 22.23
N ASP A 298 12.35 -3.33 23.21
CA ASP A 298 12.50 -2.94 24.61
C ASP A 298 12.74 -1.44 24.80
N PHE A 299 11.99 -0.62 24.05
CA PHE A 299 12.20 0.82 23.93
C PHE A 299 12.25 1.54 25.29
N LEU A 300 11.31 1.26 26.20
CA LEU A 300 11.33 1.85 27.54
C LEU A 300 12.55 1.38 28.37
N PRO A 301 12.82 0.06 28.53
CA PRO A 301 14.06 -0.41 29.15
C PRO A 301 15.34 0.22 28.56
N SER A 302 15.38 0.42 27.24
CA SER A 302 16.55 0.99 26.56
C SER A 302 16.89 2.40 27.02
N HIS A 303 15.91 3.23 27.42
CA HIS A 303 16.16 4.56 27.98
C HIS A 303 17.02 4.47 29.24
N TYR A 304 16.71 3.53 30.13
CA TYR A 304 17.47 3.33 31.36
C TYR A 304 18.85 2.75 31.09
N ASN A 305 19.01 1.92 30.06
CA ASN A 305 20.32 1.43 29.65
C ASN A 305 21.22 2.59 29.14
N TYR A 306 20.71 3.45 28.25
CA TYR A 306 21.45 4.62 27.78
C TYR A 306 21.76 5.62 28.90
N LEU A 307 20.78 5.93 29.75
CA LEU A 307 20.96 6.84 30.89
C LEU A 307 22.00 6.30 31.88
N GLN A 308 21.99 5.00 32.16
CA GLN A 308 22.95 4.36 33.06
C GLN A 308 24.40 4.58 32.58
N PHE A 309 24.69 4.35 31.30
CA PHE A 309 26.04 4.56 30.75
C PHE A 309 26.39 6.05 30.64
N ALA A 310 25.43 6.89 30.27
CA ALA A 310 25.63 8.34 30.20
C ALA A 310 25.99 8.92 31.58
N TYR A 311 25.28 8.51 32.64
CA TYR A 311 25.57 8.92 34.01
C TYR A 311 26.91 8.39 34.53
N TYR A 312 27.27 7.16 34.17
CA TYR A 312 28.58 6.60 34.46
C TYR A 312 29.71 7.44 33.85
N ASN A 313 29.59 7.79 32.56
CA ASN A 313 30.63 8.54 31.85
C ASN A 313 30.86 9.96 32.41
N ILE A 314 29.85 10.55 33.05
CA ILE A 314 29.99 11.85 33.75
C ILE A 314 30.31 11.72 35.25
N GLY A 315 30.52 10.50 35.75
CA GLY A 315 30.87 10.22 37.16
C GLY A 315 29.70 10.31 38.15
N ASN A 316 28.45 10.35 37.68
CA ASN A 316 27.27 10.40 38.54
C ASN A 316 26.75 8.97 38.86
N TYR A 317 27.51 8.26 39.70
CA TYR A 317 27.22 6.86 40.03
C TYR A 317 25.87 6.67 40.74
N THR A 318 25.39 7.64 41.51
CA THR A 318 24.09 7.54 42.21
C THR A 318 22.95 7.40 41.21
N GLN A 319 22.93 8.24 40.16
CA GLN A 319 21.93 8.16 39.09
C GLN A 319 22.15 6.93 38.19
N ALA A 320 23.40 6.54 37.95
CA ALA A 320 23.70 5.31 37.21
C ALA A 320 23.15 4.06 37.93
N VAL A 321 23.24 4.00 39.27
CA VAL A 321 22.65 2.92 40.08
C VAL A 321 21.14 2.91 39.99
N GLU A 322 20.48 4.07 40.09
CA GLU A 322 19.02 4.17 39.97
C GLU A 322 18.55 3.66 38.60
N CYS A 323 19.21 4.07 37.51
CA CYS A 323 18.91 3.61 36.16
C CYS A 323 19.19 2.10 35.98
N ALA A 324 20.33 1.60 36.46
CA ALA A 324 20.67 0.17 36.44
C ALA A 324 19.61 -0.68 37.16
N LYS A 325 19.22 -0.28 38.38
CA LYS A 325 18.16 -0.98 39.13
C LYS A 325 16.80 -0.89 38.44
N THR A 326 16.53 0.21 37.75
CA THR A 326 15.29 0.39 37.00
C THR A 326 15.24 -0.54 35.79
N TYR A 327 16.34 -0.66 35.05
CA TYR A 327 16.47 -1.63 33.96
C TYR A 327 16.28 -3.08 34.45
N LEU A 328 16.88 -3.43 35.60
CA LEU A 328 16.76 -4.75 36.21
C LEU A 328 15.35 -5.10 36.71
N LEU A 329 14.39 -4.15 36.73
CA LEU A 329 12.98 -4.49 36.92
C LEU A 329 12.44 -5.33 35.74
N PHE A 330 12.91 -5.04 34.52
CA PHE A 330 12.49 -5.71 33.30
C PHE A 330 13.33 -6.96 33.04
N PHE A 331 14.66 -6.84 33.18
CA PHE A 331 15.59 -7.95 32.94
C PHE A 331 16.40 -8.28 34.21
N PRO A 332 15.80 -8.94 35.22
CA PRO A 332 16.47 -9.19 36.51
C PRO A 332 17.72 -10.07 36.39
N ASN A 333 17.79 -10.92 35.37
CA ASN A 333 18.89 -11.85 35.13
C ASN A 333 19.93 -11.33 34.13
N ASP A 334 19.87 -10.04 33.74
CA ASP A 334 20.85 -9.47 32.81
C ASP A 334 22.25 -9.48 33.44
N GLU A 335 23.16 -10.29 32.89
CA GLU A 335 24.49 -10.49 33.48
C GLU A 335 25.34 -9.22 33.44
N VAL A 336 25.26 -8.46 32.35
CA VAL A 336 26.06 -7.25 32.14
C VAL A 336 25.61 -6.15 33.10
N MET A 337 24.31 -5.94 33.23
CA MET A 337 23.77 -4.93 34.13
C MET A 337 24.02 -5.28 35.60
N ASN A 338 23.95 -6.56 35.97
CA ASN A 338 24.33 -7.01 37.32
C ASN A 338 25.81 -6.78 37.63
N GLN A 339 26.71 -7.01 36.64
CA GLN A 339 28.13 -6.68 36.78
C GLN A 339 28.35 -5.16 36.93
N ASN A 340 27.64 -4.35 36.15
CA ASN A 340 27.68 -2.90 36.27
C ASN A 340 27.24 -2.43 37.66
N LEU A 341 26.15 -3.02 38.20
CA LEU A 341 25.67 -2.70 39.54
C LEU A 341 26.69 -3.09 40.62
N ALA A 342 27.39 -4.21 40.48
CA ALA A 342 28.47 -4.61 41.37
C ALA A 342 29.66 -3.63 41.31
N TYR A 343 30.01 -3.15 40.13
CA TYR A 343 31.02 -2.09 39.97
C TYR A 343 30.60 -0.81 40.70
N TYR A 344 29.35 -0.35 40.54
CA TYR A 344 28.87 0.82 41.27
C TYR A 344 28.83 0.63 42.79
N ALA A 345 28.50 -0.57 43.26
CA ALA A 345 28.57 -0.91 44.68
C ALA A 345 30.00 -0.81 45.24
N ALA A 346 31.01 -1.18 44.45
CA ALA A 346 32.41 -1.02 44.83
C ALA A 346 32.84 0.45 44.88
N MET A 347 32.30 1.31 44.01
CA MET A 347 32.64 2.73 43.93
C MET A 347 31.93 3.60 44.99
N LEU A 348 30.64 3.34 45.25
CA LEU A 348 29.81 4.12 46.18
C LEU A 348 29.75 3.53 47.60
N GLY A 349 30.07 2.25 47.74
CA GLY A 349 29.86 1.47 48.97
C GLY A 349 28.50 0.76 48.98
N GLU A 350 28.49 -0.49 49.46
CA GLU A 350 27.31 -1.37 49.41
C GLU A 350 26.08 -0.79 50.10
N GLU A 351 26.23 -0.13 51.25
CA GLU A 351 25.12 0.44 52.00
C GLU A 351 24.42 1.56 51.21
N HIS A 352 25.20 2.47 50.62
CA HIS A 352 24.66 3.55 49.80
C HIS A 352 23.99 3.00 48.54
N THR A 353 24.63 2.06 47.84
CA THR A 353 24.05 1.40 46.67
C THR A 353 22.76 0.66 47.02
N ARG A 354 22.66 0.00 48.18
CA ARG A 354 21.42 -0.66 48.63
C ARG A 354 20.29 0.34 48.89
N SER A 355 20.59 1.55 49.39
CA SER A 355 19.59 2.58 49.68
C SER A 355 18.90 3.19 48.46
N ILE A 356 19.53 3.12 47.28
CA ILE A 356 18.99 3.66 46.02
C ILE A 356 17.99 2.65 45.44
N GLY A 357 16.72 3.04 45.27
CA GLY A 357 15.70 2.22 44.61
C GLY A 357 15.68 2.41 43.09
N PRO A 358 14.89 1.61 42.35
CA PRO A 358 14.55 1.95 40.96
C PRO A 358 13.50 3.08 40.93
N ARG A 359 13.39 3.77 39.78
CA ARG A 359 12.43 4.85 39.57
C ARG A 359 10.99 4.39 39.75
N GLU A 360 10.20 5.21 40.45
CA GLU A 360 8.83 4.84 40.83
C GLU A 360 7.91 4.70 39.62
N SER A 361 8.02 5.60 38.64
CA SER A 361 7.23 5.53 37.40
C SER A 361 7.40 4.21 36.64
N ALA A 362 8.62 3.65 36.63
CA ALA A 362 8.90 2.36 36.01
C ALA A 362 8.29 1.18 36.81
N LYS A 363 8.28 1.26 38.15
CA LYS A 363 7.62 0.24 38.98
C LYS A 363 6.12 0.23 38.74
N GLU A 364 5.48 1.40 38.76
CA GLU A 364 4.05 1.56 38.53
C GLU A 364 3.66 1.07 37.12
N TYR A 365 4.44 1.47 36.11
CA TYR A 365 4.29 0.98 34.74
C TYR A 365 4.32 -0.55 34.68
N ARG A 366 5.37 -1.17 35.25
CA ARG A 366 5.57 -2.62 35.20
C ARG A 366 4.45 -3.35 35.93
N GLN A 367 4.07 -2.90 37.13
CA GLN A 367 2.98 -3.51 37.90
C GLN A 367 1.66 -3.48 37.12
N ARG A 368 1.32 -2.33 36.53
CA ARG A 368 0.11 -2.18 35.72
C ARG A 368 0.15 -3.07 34.47
N SER A 369 1.26 -3.07 33.72
CA SER A 369 1.39 -3.88 32.51
C SER A 369 1.27 -5.38 32.81
N LEU A 370 1.87 -5.87 33.89
CA LEU A 370 1.77 -7.29 34.26
C LEU A 370 0.32 -7.69 34.61
N LEU A 371 -0.42 -6.86 35.34
CA LEU A 371 -1.83 -7.12 35.65
C LEU A 371 -2.71 -7.09 34.39
N GLU A 372 -2.47 -6.14 33.48
CA GLU A 372 -3.19 -6.07 32.20
C GLU A 372 -2.89 -7.30 31.33
N LYS A 373 -1.63 -7.75 31.28
CA LYS A 373 -1.21 -8.98 30.58
C LYS A 373 -1.82 -10.23 31.18
N GLU A 374 -1.92 -10.34 32.50
CA GLU A 374 -2.59 -11.47 33.16
C GLU A 374 -4.04 -11.62 32.67
N LEU A 375 -4.78 -10.51 32.56
CA LEU A 375 -6.14 -10.50 32.02
C LEU A 375 -6.20 -10.85 30.53
N LEU A 376 -5.26 -10.32 29.73
CA LEU A 376 -5.19 -10.58 28.29
C LEU A 376 -4.84 -12.05 27.98
N PHE A 377 -3.87 -12.62 28.69
CA PHE A 377 -3.54 -14.03 28.56
C PHE A 377 -4.67 -14.93 29.06
N PHE A 378 -5.36 -14.56 30.13
CA PHE A 378 -6.58 -15.26 30.57
C PHE A 378 -7.65 -15.23 29.47
N ALA A 379 -7.87 -14.08 28.85
CA ALA A 379 -8.84 -13.95 27.77
C ALA A 379 -8.45 -14.76 26.53
N TYR A 380 -7.15 -14.84 26.23
CA TYR A 380 -6.66 -15.69 25.14
C TYR A 380 -6.85 -17.18 25.45
N ASP A 381 -6.53 -17.63 26.67
CA ASP A 381 -6.71 -19.03 27.06
C ASP A 381 -8.19 -19.47 27.11
N VAL A 382 -9.08 -18.61 27.63
CA VAL A 382 -10.49 -18.98 27.90
C VAL A 382 -11.44 -18.64 26.75
N PHE A 383 -11.30 -17.45 26.16
CA PHE A 383 -12.20 -16.96 25.10
C PHE A 383 -11.59 -17.10 23.70
N GLY A 384 -10.29 -17.42 23.59
CA GLY A 384 -9.60 -17.54 22.31
C GLY A 384 -9.32 -16.19 21.64
N ILE A 385 -9.46 -15.07 22.35
CA ILE A 385 -9.16 -13.73 21.83
C ILE A 385 -7.64 -13.58 21.72
N PRO A 386 -7.06 -13.44 20.51
CA PRO A 386 -5.62 -13.44 20.34
C PRO A 386 -4.98 -12.21 21.01
N PHE A 387 -3.92 -12.46 21.78
CA PHE A 387 -3.06 -11.42 22.34
C PHE A 387 -1.61 -11.74 21.97
N VAL A 388 -0.94 -10.78 21.34
CA VAL A 388 0.49 -10.82 21.04
C VAL A 388 1.17 -9.89 22.03
N ASP A 389 1.94 -10.45 22.94
CA ASP A 389 2.70 -9.67 23.91
C ASP A 389 3.81 -8.89 23.19
N PRO A 390 3.81 -7.54 23.24
CA PRO A 390 4.83 -6.74 22.59
C PRO A 390 6.16 -6.70 23.36
N ASP A 391 6.19 -7.15 24.61
CA ASP A 391 7.33 -6.99 25.51
C ASP A 391 8.10 -8.30 25.69
N SER A 392 9.43 -8.26 25.52
CA SER A 392 10.29 -9.42 25.72
C SER A 392 10.54 -9.76 27.20
N TRP A 393 10.28 -8.79 28.10
CA TRP A 393 10.55 -8.87 29.53
C TRP A 393 9.40 -9.44 30.37
N THR A 394 8.27 -9.82 29.76
CA THR A 394 7.15 -10.43 30.49
C THR A 394 7.57 -11.76 31.12
N PRO A 395 7.47 -11.91 32.46
CA PRO A 395 7.82 -13.16 33.12
C PRO A 395 6.90 -14.31 32.71
N GLU A 396 7.47 -15.51 32.49
CA GLU A 396 6.72 -16.69 32.05
C GLU A 396 5.59 -17.06 33.03
N GLU A 397 5.76 -16.79 34.33
CA GLU A 397 4.75 -17.07 35.36
C GLU A 397 3.41 -16.32 35.17
N VAL A 398 3.40 -15.23 34.41
CA VAL A 398 2.18 -14.46 34.08
C VAL A 398 1.36 -15.16 32.98
N ILE A 399 1.99 -16.02 32.17
CA ILE A 399 1.35 -16.72 31.07
C ILE A 399 0.74 -18.04 31.59
N PRO A 400 -0.55 -18.33 31.38
CA PRO A 400 -1.16 -19.61 31.76
C PRO A 400 -0.43 -20.81 31.13
N LYS A 401 -0.22 -21.88 31.92
CA LYS A 401 0.53 -23.08 31.47
C LYS A 401 0.01 -23.69 30.16
N ARG A 402 -1.32 -23.77 29.99
CA ARG A 402 -1.95 -24.26 28.75
C ARG A 402 -1.55 -23.43 27.55
N LEU A 403 -1.52 -22.11 27.73
CA LEU A 403 -1.11 -21.18 26.68
C LEU A 403 0.39 -21.26 26.40
N GLN A 404 1.24 -21.43 27.41
CA GLN A 404 2.67 -21.69 27.22
C GLN A 404 2.92 -22.96 26.38
N GLU A 405 2.24 -24.05 26.71
CA GLU A 405 2.32 -25.32 25.97
C GLU A 405 1.84 -25.15 24.52
N LYS A 406 0.72 -24.43 24.32
CA LYS A 406 0.19 -24.10 22.99
C LYS A 406 1.19 -23.28 22.18
N GLN A 407 1.71 -22.18 22.73
CA GLN A 407 2.69 -21.33 22.05
C GLN A 407 3.98 -22.09 21.73
N LYS A 408 4.44 -22.96 22.62
CA LYS A 408 5.60 -23.83 22.36
C LYS A 408 5.34 -24.75 21.17
N SER A 409 4.20 -25.44 21.15
CA SER A 409 3.79 -26.30 20.03
C SER A 409 3.66 -25.52 18.71
N GLU A 410 3.10 -24.31 18.75
CA GLU A 410 2.97 -23.43 17.58
C GLU A 410 4.33 -22.98 17.05
N ARG A 411 5.27 -22.60 17.94
CA ARG A 411 6.65 -22.26 17.55
C ARG A 411 7.38 -23.44 16.93
N GLU A 412 7.27 -24.64 17.51
CA GLU A 412 7.85 -25.87 16.94
C GLU A 412 7.27 -26.19 15.55
N THR A 413 5.96 -26.00 15.40
CA THR A 413 5.27 -26.16 14.11
C THR A 413 5.73 -25.12 13.09
N ALA A 414 5.86 -23.84 13.49
CA ALA A 414 6.34 -22.77 12.62
C ALA A 414 7.79 -23.00 12.17
N VAL A 415 8.67 -23.46 13.07
CA VAL A 415 10.05 -23.84 12.71
C VAL A 415 10.07 -24.97 11.69
N ARG A 416 9.22 -26.00 11.87
CA ARG A 416 9.10 -27.10 10.90
C ARG A 416 8.61 -26.59 9.53
N ILE A 417 7.56 -25.77 9.50
CA ILE A 417 7.04 -25.17 8.26
C ILE A 417 8.11 -24.32 7.57
N SER A 418 8.84 -23.48 8.31
CA SER A 418 9.94 -22.67 7.76
C SER A 418 11.06 -23.53 7.17
N GLN A 419 11.38 -24.69 7.78
CA GLN A 419 12.33 -25.65 7.23
C GLN A 419 11.80 -26.31 5.95
N GLU A 420 10.53 -26.70 5.91
CA GLU A 420 9.88 -27.27 4.72
C GLU A 420 9.84 -26.26 3.57
N ILE A 421 9.47 -25.00 3.84
CA ILE A 421 9.51 -23.90 2.85
C ILE A 421 10.95 -23.69 2.36
N GLY A 422 11.93 -23.65 3.26
CA GLY A 422 13.34 -23.51 2.88
C GLY A 422 13.87 -24.66 2.01
N ASN A 423 13.38 -25.89 2.23
CA ASN A 423 13.71 -27.04 1.38
C ASN A 423 13.04 -26.95 0.01
N LEU A 424 11.76 -26.55 -0.03
CA LEU A 424 11.00 -26.37 -1.26
C LEU A 424 11.57 -25.23 -2.12
N MET A 425 12.00 -24.13 -1.51
CA MET A 425 12.65 -23.02 -2.22
C MET A 425 13.92 -23.48 -2.94
N LYS A 426 14.76 -24.28 -2.28
CA LYS A 426 15.95 -24.87 -2.92
C LYS A 426 15.59 -25.78 -4.08
N GLU A 427 14.54 -26.59 -3.96
CA GLU A 427 14.07 -27.44 -5.04
C GLU A 427 13.59 -26.61 -6.25
N ILE A 428 12.84 -25.54 -6.01
CA ILE A 428 12.42 -24.60 -7.06
C ILE A 428 13.62 -23.92 -7.71
N GLU A 429 14.60 -23.46 -6.95
CA GLU A 429 15.84 -22.88 -7.48
C GLU A 429 16.52 -23.84 -8.44
N THR A 430 16.66 -25.12 -8.08
CA THR A 430 17.25 -26.13 -8.97
C THR A 430 16.44 -26.33 -10.26
N LEU A 431 15.12 -26.36 -10.18
CA LEU A 431 14.25 -26.49 -11.36
C LEU A 431 14.29 -25.24 -12.27
N VAL A 432 14.42 -24.04 -11.69
CA VAL A 432 14.55 -22.79 -12.44
C VAL A 432 15.89 -22.71 -13.15
N GLU A 433 16.98 -23.15 -12.52
CA GLU A 433 18.30 -23.26 -13.16
C GLU A 433 18.26 -24.23 -14.35
N GLU A 434 17.58 -25.36 -14.20
CA GLU A 434 17.38 -26.32 -15.30
C GLU A 434 16.56 -25.71 -16.44
N LYS A 435 15.44 -25.04 -16.14
CA LYS A 435 14.56 -24.43 -17.14
C LYS A 435 15.16 -23.21 -17.82
N THR A 436 15.94 -22.38 -17.13
CA THR A 436 16.64 -21.24 -17.74
C THR A 436 17.69 -21.70 -18.74
N LYS A 437 18.36 -22.82 -18.46
CA LYS A 437 19.26 -23.48 -19.41
C LYS A 437 18.52 -23.96 -20.66
N GLU A 438 17.31 -24.51 -20.52
CA GLU A 438 16.46 -24.86 -21.67
C GLU A 438 15.93 -23.63 -22.44
N SER A 439 15.55 -22.55 -21.75
CA SER A 439 15.01 -21.32 -22.35
C SER A 439 16.03 -20.56 -23.22
N LEU A 440 17.30 -20.56 -22.81
CA LEU A 440 18.39 -19.97 -23.61
C LEU A 440 18.57 -20.68 -24.97
N ASP A 441 18.24 -21.97 -25.05
CA ASP A 441 18.27 -22.72 -26.31
C ASP A 441 17.06 -22.41 -27.22
N VAL A 442 15.88 -22.12 -26.65
CA VAL A 442 14.66 -21.82 -27.43
C VAL A 442 14.69 -20.43 -28.08
N SER A 443 15.34 -19.44 -27.43
CA SER A 443 15.40 -18.05 -27.92
C SER A 443 16.14 -17.87 -29.26
N ARG A 444 16.88 -18.90 -29.73
CA ARG A 444 17.60 -18.85 -31.02
C ARG A 444 16.73 -19.19 -32.25
N LEU A 445 15.45 -19.52 -32.08
CA LEU A 445 14.52 -19.74 -33.21
C LEU A 445 13.31 -18.78 -33.16
N THR A 446 13.53 -17.49 -33.44
CA THR A 446 12.45 -16.60 -33.89
C THR A 446 11.83 -17.16 -35.18
N ARG A 447 10.60 -17.68 -35.09
CA ARG A 447 9.83 -18.23 -36.21
C ARG A 447 8.67 -17.28 -36.55
N GLU A 448 8.59 -16.84 -37.80
CA GLU A 448 7.52 -15.95 -38.31
C GLU A 448 6.99 -16.46 -39.64
N GLY A 449 5.85 -15.91 -40.07
CA GLY A 449 5.27 -16.18 -41.38
C GLY A 449 4.57 -17.54 -41.47
N GLY A 450 3.82 -17.93 -40.45
CA GLY A 450 2.86 -19.03 -40.58
C GLY A 450 1.68 -18.68 -41.51
N PRO A 451 0.81 -19.67 -41.80
CA PRO A 451 -0.25 -19.52 -42.78
C PRO A 451 -1.34 -18.54 -42.34
N LEU A 452 -1.96 -17.85 -43.30
CA LEU A 452 -3.16 -17.06 -43.05
C LEU A 452 -4.36 -18.01 -42.93
N LEU A 453 -5.02 -18.02 -41.77
CA LEU A 453 -6.05 -19.00 -41.44
C LEU A 453 -7.42 -18.72 -42.06
N TYR A 454 -7.69 -17.47 -42.43
CA TYR A 454 -9.01 -16.99 -42.86
C TYR A 454 -8.92 -16.31 -44.21
N GLU A 455 -9.95 -16.46 -45.04
CA GLU A 455 -10.07 -15.76 -46.32
C GLU A 455 -10.25 -14.24 -46.10
N GLY A 456 -9.81 -13.44 -47.06
CA GLY A 456 -9.89 -11.97 -46.99
C GLY A 456 -8.82 -11.29 -46.14
N ILE A 457 -8.11 -12.02 -45.28
CA ILE A 457 -6.97 -11.48 -44.52
C ILE A 457 -5.76 -11.35 -45.45
N SER A 458 -5.06 -10.22 -45.37
CA SER A 458 -3.83 -9.97 -46.11
C SER A 458 -2.70 -9.51 -45.19
N LEU A 459 -1.49 -9.98 -45.47
CA LEU A 459 -0.27 -9.53 -44.79
C LEU A 459 0.20 -8.20 -45.42
N THR A 460 -0.05 -7.09 -44.74
CA THR A 460 0.27 -5.74 -45.22
C THR A 460 1.73 -5.38 -44.97
N MET A 461 2.23 -5.65 -43.75
CA MET A 461 3.64 -5.41 -43.39
C MET A 461 4.14 -6.52 -42.48
N ASN A 462 5.31 -7.07 -42.80
CA ASN A 462 6.02 -8.03 -41.94
C ASN A 462 7.11 -7.31 -41.12
N SER A 463 7.79 -8.05 -40.24
CA SER A 463 8.86 -7.53 -39.37
C SER A 463 9.93 -6.75 -40.15
N LYS A 464 10.29 -7.21 -41.36
CA LYS A 464 11.28 -6.54 -42.22
C LYS A 464 10.79 -5.16 -42.69
N LEU A 465 9.54 -5.06 -43.16
CA LEU A 465 8.94 -3.79 -43.59
C LEU A 465 8.72 -2.84 -42.42
N LEU A 466 8.51 -3.39 -41.23
CA LEU A 466 8.37 -2.63 -40.00
C LEU A 466 9.73 -2.31 -39.34
N ASN A 467 10.88 -2.62 -39.95
CA ASN A 467 12.23 -2.40 -39.39
C ASN A 467 12.45 -3.00 -37.99
N GLY A 468 12.00 -4.23 -37.73
CA GLY A 468 12.24 -4.91 -36.44
C GLY A 468 12.03 -6.42 -36.49
N SER A 469 11.65 -7.01 -35.36
CA SER A 469 11.44 -8.46 -35.20
C SER A 469 10.15 -8.77 -34.45
N GLN A 470 9.58 -9.93 -34.74
CA GLN A 470 8.34 -10.44 -34.16
C GLN A 470 7.22 -9.40 -34.17
N ARG A 471 6.99 -8.74 -35.32
CA ARG A 471 5.88 -7.80 -35.49
C ARG A 471 5.25 -7.85 -36.86
N VAL A 472 3.95 -7.60 -36.93
CA VAL A 472 3.15 -7.77 -38.14
C VAL A 472 2.00 -6.79 -38.20
N VAL A 473 1.64 -6.37 -39.42
CA VAL A 473 0.38 -5.68 -39.73
C VAL A 473 -0.39 -6.49 -40.76
N MET A 474 -1.64 -6.80 -40.42
CA MET A 474 -2.57 -7.50 -41.31
C MET A 474 -3.83 -6.67 -41.52
N ASP A 475 -4.35 -6.68 -42.73
CA ASP A 475 -5.62 -6.03 -43.09
C ASP A 475 -6.69 -7.08 -43.40
N GLY A 476 -7.96 -6.71 -43.20
CA GLY A 476 -9.11 -7.59 -43.49
C GLY A 476 -9.43 -8.60 -42.40
N VAL A 477 -8.94 -8.41 -41.16
CA VAL A 477 -9.19 -9.33 -40.04
C VAL A 477 -10.68 -9.40 -39.67
N ILE A 478 -11.38 -8.26 -39.75
CA ILE A 478 -12.83 -8.15 -39.64
C ILE A 478 -13.37 -7.26 -40.76
N SER A 479 -14.63 -7.44 -41.10
CA SER A 479 -15.36 -6.67 -42.11
C SER A 479 -15.80 -5.29 -41.61
N ASP A 480 -16.10 -4.39 -42.55
CA ASP A 480 -16.64 -3.05 -42.25
C ASP A 480 -17.93 -3.11 -41.42
N HIS A 481 -18.78 -4.12 -41.64
CA HIS A 481 -20.00 -4.33 -40.88
C HIS A 481 -19.71 -4.69 -39.41
N GLU A 482 -18.75 -5.60 -39.18
CA GLU A 482 -18.34 -5.99 -37.82
C GLU A 482 -17.70 -4.82 -37.06
N CYS A 483 -16.87 -4.01 -37.74
CA CYS A 483 -16.32 -2.78 -37.19
C CYS A 483 -17.41 -1.82 -36.69
N GLN A 484 -18.42 -1.55 -37.53
CA GLN A 484 -19.53 -0.67 -37.17
C GLN A 484 -20.32 -1.20 -35.98
N GLU A 485 -20.55 -2.52 -35.93
CA GLU A 485 -21.31 -3.14 -34.85
C GLU A 485 -20.55 -3.10 -33.51
N LEU A 486 -19.24 -3.34 -33.51
CA LEU A 486 -18.39 -3.21 -32.33
C LEU A 486 -18.24 -1.76 -31.87
N GLN A 487 -18.20 -0.81 -32.80
CA GLN A 487 -18.20 0.62 -32.48
C GLN A 487 -19.51 1.04 -31.79
N ARG A 488 -20.66 0.56 -32.27
CA ARG A 488 -21.96 0.77 -31.61
C ARG A 488 -22.02 0.15 -30.22
N LEU A 489 -21.54 -1.09 -30.06
CA LEU A 489 -21.46 -1.76 -28.77
C LEU A 489 -20.70 -0.89 -27.76
N THR A 490 -19.59 -0.31 -28.18
CA THR A 490 -18.73 0.51 -27.32
C THR A 490 -19.42 1.80 -26.89
N ASN A 491 -20.11 2.49 -27.80
CA ASN A 491 -20.84 3.72 -27.47
C ASN A 491 -21.95 3.51 -26.42
N VAL A 492 -22.47 2.29 -26.28
CA VAL A 492 -23.50 1.95 -25.28
C VAL A 492 -22.91 1.33 -24.01
N ALA A 493 -21.92 0.45 -24.15
CA ALA A 493 -21.38 -0.35 -23.04
C ALA A 493 -20.20 0.29 -22.31
N ALA A 494 -19.43 1.14 -22.99
CA ALA A 494 -18.16 1.60 -22.45
C ALA A 494 -18.35 2.57 -21.30
N THR A 495 -17.54 2.37 -20.25
CA THR A 495 -17.52 3.27 -19.10
C THR A 495 -16.34 4.22 -19.24
N SER A 496 -16.53 5.49 -18.87
CA SER A 496 -15.43 6.45 -18.88
C SER A 496 -14.39 6.08 -17.82
N GLY A 497 -13.12 6.02 -18.20
CA GLY A 497 -12.03 5.59 -17.30
C GLY A 497 -12.05 4.12 -16.89
N ASP A 498 -12.76 3.26 -17.62
CA ASP A 498 -12.74 1.80 -17.44
C ASP A 498 -11.31 1.26 -17.54
N GLY A 499 -10.90 0.40 -16.59
CA GLY A 499 -9.51 -0.07 -16.47
C GLY A 499 -8.54 0.90 -15.77
N TYR A 500 -8.94 2.15 -15.51
CA TYR A 500 -8.11 3.20 -14.89
C TYR A 500 -8.75 3.81 -13.65
N ARG A 501 -9.47 3.00 -12.84
CA ARG A 501 -10.13 3.45 -11.59
C ARG A 501 -11.07 4.66 -11.78
N GLY A 502 -11.65 4.82 -12.97
CA GLY A 502 -12.55 5.93 -13.30
C GLY A 502 -11.86 7.21 -13.79
N GLN A 503 -10.53 7.22 -13.92
CA GLN A 503 -9.81 8.35 -14.50
C GLN A 503 -10.15 8.48 -15.99
N THR A 504 -10.86 9.54 -16.36
CA THR A 504 -11.38 9.73 -17.73
C THR A 504 -10.28 10.06 -18.75
N SER A 505 -9.12 10.52 -18.29
CA SER A 505 -8.02 11.02 -19.11
C SER A 505 -6.67 10.55 -18.53
N PRO A 506 -6.41 9.22 -18.51
CA PRO A 506 -5.28 8.64 -17.76
C PRO A 506 -3.91 8.99 -18.34
N HIS A 507 -3.82 9.18 -19.67
CA HIS A 507 -2.54 9.38 -20.37
C HIS A 507 -2.30 10.83 -20.80
N THR A 508 -3.36 11.55 -21.14
CA THR A 508 -3.30 12.96 -21.54
C THR A 508 -4.61 13.65 -21.18
N PRO A 509 -4.57 14.89 -20.64
CA PRO A 509 -5.79 15.64 -20.30
C PRO A 509 -6.60 16.05 -21.54
N ASN A 510 -6.03 15.91 -22.74
CA ASN A 510 -6.61 16.39 -24.00
C ASN A 510 -7.51 15.34 -24.68
N GLU A 511 -7.64 14.15 -24.10
CA GLU A 511 -8.42 13.04 -24.65
C GLU A 511 -9.28 12.38 -23.57
N LYS A 512 -10.47 11.89 -23.96
CA LYS A 512 -11.34 11.10 -23.09
C LYS A 512 -11.26 9.62 -23.42
N PHE A 513 -11.08 8.81 -22.40
CA PHE A 513 -10.93 7.37 -22.45
C PHE A 513 -12.23 6.66 -22.06
N TYR A 514 -12.66 5.72 -22.91
CA TYR A 514 -13.79 4.83 -22.68
C TYR A 514 -13.37 3.39 -22.98
N GLY A 515 -13.81 2.44 -22.16
CA GLY A 515 -13.53 1.03 -22.43
C GLY A 515 -14.55 0.06 -21.87
N VAL A 516 -14.48 -1.18 -22.34
CA VAL A 516 -15.28 -2.32 -21.89
C VAL A 516 -14.51 -3.63 -22.09
N THR A 517 -14.56 -4.52 -21.10
CA THR A 517 -14.00 -5.89 -21.20
C THR A 517 -15.00 -6.84 -21.84
N VAL A 518 -14.52 -7.97 -22.38
CA VAL A 518 -15.36 -8.99 -23.03
C VAL A 518 -16.44 -9.52 -22.09
N PHE A 519 -16.06 -9.86 -20.85
CA PHE A 519 -16.99 -10.35 -19.83
C PHE A 519 -18.09 -9.33 -19.51
N LYS A 520 -17.71 -8.07 -19.33
CA LYS A 520 -18.66 -6.98 -19.05
C LYS A 520 -19.64 -6.78 -20.21
N ALA A 521 -19.18 -6.82 -21.45
CA ALA A 521 -20.05 -6.73 -22.62
C ALA A 521 -21.07 -7.89 -22.67
N LEU A 522 -20.62 -9.13 -22.44
CA LEU A 522 -21.51 -10.30 -22.40
C LEU A 522 -22.54 -10.22 -21.28
N LYS A 523 -22.14 -9.76 -20.09
CA LYS A 523 -23.06 -9.54 -18.96
C LYS A 523 -24.12 -8.48 -19.28
N LEU A 524 -23.73 -7.36 -19.89
CA LEU A 524 -24.68 -6.36 -20.36
C LEU A 524 -25.62 -6.93 -21.45
N GLY A 525 -25.12 -7.85 -22.28
CA GLY A 525 -25.92 -8.59 -23.26
C GLY A 525 -26.95 -9.50 -22.60
N GLN A 526 -26.56 -10.25 -21.57
CA GLN A 526 -27.45 -11.09 -20.77
C GLN A 526 -28.53 -10.27 -20.05
N GLU A 527 -28.18 -9.07 -19.57
CA GLU A 527 -29.11 -8.12 -18.95
C GLU A 527 -30.01 -7.39 -19.98
N GLY A 528 -29.82 -7.62 -21.29
CA GLY A 528 -30.58 -6.97 -22.36
C GLY A 528 -30.26 -5.49 -22.55
N LYS A 529 -29.15 -4.98 -21.98
CA LYS A 529 -28.71 -3.58 -22.09
C LYS A 529 -27.98 -3.30 -23.40
N VAL A 530 -27.36 -4.33 -23.99
CA VAL A 530 -26.77 -4.30 -25.34
C VAL A 530 -27.24 -5.54 -26.11
N PRO A 531 -27.23 -5.52 -27.46
CA PRO A 531 -27.60 -6.71 -28.21
C PRO A 531 -26.61 -7.84 -27.91
N LEU A 532 -27.14 -9.00 -27.49
CA LEU A 532 -26.34 -10.16 -27.11
C LEU A 532 -25.45 -10.66 -28.27
N GLN A 533 -25.93 -10.53 -29.51
CA GLN A 533 -25.15 -10.86 -30.72
C GLN A 533 -23.92 -9.96 -30.90
N SER A 534 -24.01 -8.67 -30.58
CA SER A 534 -22.87 -7.74 -30.67
C SER A 534 -21.82 -8.06 -29.60
N ALA A 535 -22.25 -8.43 -28.39
CA ALA A 535 -21.36 -8.89 -27.33
C ALA A 535 -20.67 -10.23 -27.70
N HIS A 536 -21.39 -11.15 -28.35
CA HIS A 536 -20.83 -12.39 -28.87
C HIS A 536 -19.85 -12.15 -30.02
N LEU A 537 -20.16 -11.23 -30.94
CA LEU A 537 -19.25 -10.80 -32.00
C LEU A 537 -17.94 -10.28 -31.39
N TYR A 538 -18.02 -9.47 -30.33
CA TYR A 538 -16.83 -8.99 -29.64
C TYR A 538 -15.96 -10.15 -29.10
N TYR A 539 -16.58 -11.13 -28.45
CA TYR A 539 -15.89 -12.35 -28.02
C TYR A 539 -15.22 -13.08 -29.20
N ASN A 540 -15.95 -13.37 -30.27
CA ASN A 540 -15.46 -14.13 -31.43
C ASN A 540 -14.31 -13.42 -32.17
N VAL A 541 -14.38 -12.10 -32.31
CA VAL A 541 -13.31 -11.32 -32.93
C VAL A 541 -12.01 -11.41 -32.14
N THR A 542 -12.09 -11.45 -30.81
CA THR A 542 -10.89 -11.60 -29.98
C THR A 542 -10.24 -12.99 -30.14
N GLU A 543 -11.05 -14.06 -30.25
CA GLU A 543 -10.58 -15.42 -30.57
C GLU A 543 -9.96 -15.51 -31.96
N LYS A 544 -10.58 -14.85 -32.96
CA LYS A 544 -10.07 -14.79 -34.33
C LYS A 544 -8.67 -14.17 -34.35
N VAL A 545 -8.48 -13.03 -33.67
CA VAL A 545 -7.16 -12.38 -33.56
C VAL A 545 -6.16 -13.29 -32.86
N ARG A 546 -6.53 -13.95 -31.75
CA ARG A 546 -5.65 -14.89 -31.04
C ARG A 546 -5.11 -15.99 -31.96
N ARG A 547 -6.00 -16.65 -32.71
CA ARG A 547 -5.63 -17.72 -33.66
C ARG A 547 -4.73 -17.22 -34.79
N ILE A 548 -5.00 -16.02 -35.31
CA ILE A 548 -4.14 -15.38 -36.33
C ILE A 548 -2.72 -15.17 -35.80
N MET A 549 -2.59 -14.67 -34.56
CA MET A 549 -1.27 -14.43 -33.94
C MET A 549 -0.52 -15.73 -33.68
N GLU A 550 -1.21 -16.75 -33.15
CA GLU A 550 -0.64 -18.10 -32.95
C GLU A 550 -0.07 -18.67 -34.25
N SER A 551 -0.85 -18.58 -35.34
CA SER A 551 -0.42 -19.05 -36.65
C SER A 551 0.77 -18.24 -37.17
N TYR A 552 0.67 -16.91 -37.22
CA TYR A 552 1.71 -16.07 -37.80
C TYR A 552 3.07 -16.24 -37.11
N PHE A 553 3.08 -16.22 -35.78
CA PHE A 553 4.27 -16.40 -34.95
C PHE A 553 4.68 -17.88 -34.77
N ARG A 554 3.95 -18.81 -35.41
CA ARG A 554 4.24 -20.26 -35.41
C ARG A 554 4.48 -20.81 -34.00
N LEU A 555 3.56 -20.49 -33.09
CA LEU A 555 3.69 -20.82 -31.68
C LEU A 555 3.35 -22.30 -31.46
N ASP A 556 4.24 -23.03 -30.78
CA ASP A 556 4.01 -24.44 -30.41
C ASP A 556 3.07 -24.56 -29.19
N THR A 557 2.87 -23.46 -28.45
CA THR A 557 1.98 -23.36 -27.28
C THR A 557 0.86 -22.36 -27.58
N PRO A 558 -0.40 -22.66 -27.21
CA PRO A 558 -1.50 -21.72 -27.41
C PRO A 558 -1.30 -20.45 -26.58
N LEU A 559 -1.74 -19.33 -27.12
CA LEU A 559 -1.86 -18.06 -26.42
C LEU A 559 -3.06 -18.12 -25.48
N TYR A 560 -2.87 -17.64 -24.26
CA TYR A 560 -3.94 -17.36 -23.31
C TYR A 560 -4.08 -15.84 -23.19
N PHE A 561 -5.29 -15.32 -23.08
CA PHE A 561 -5.49 -13.89 -22.84
C PHE A 561 -4.99 -13.56 -21.43
N SER A 562 -4.13 -12.56 -21.31
CA SER A 562 -3.76 -11.96 -20.02
C SER A 562 -4.63 -10.74 -19.71
N TYR A 563 -5.11 -10.04 -20.74
CA TYR A 563 -6.12 -8.97 -20.64
C TYR A 563 -6.73 -8.68 -22.01
N SER A 564 -8.04 -8.39 -22.07
CA SER A 564 -8.77 -8.09 -23.31
C SER A 564 -9.61 -6.82 -23.15
N HIS A 565 -9.34 -5.78 -23.93
CA HIS A 565 -10.00 -4.47 -23.75
C HIS A 565 -10.39 -3.80 -25.06
N LEU A 566 -11.68 -3.54 -25.24
CA LEU A 566 -12.15 -2.64 -26.29
C LEU A 566 -12.10 -1.22 -25.74
N VAL A 567 -11.27 -0.39 -26.35
CA VAL A 567 -10.96 0.97 -25.93
C VAL A 567 -11.25 1.98 -27.04
N CYS A 568 -11.89 3.10 -26.68
CA CYS A 568 -12.01 4.28 -27.52
C CYS A 568 -11.39 5.50 -26.85
N ARG A 569 -10.67 6.30 -27.64
CA ARG A 569 -10.10 7.59 -27.24
C ARG A 569 -10.68 8.70 -28.09
N THR A 570 -11.23 9.72 -27.46
CA THR A 570 -11.91 10.83 -28.14
C THR A 570 -11.15 12.12 -27.91
N ALA A 571 -10.81 12.84 -28.98
CA ALA A 571 -10.19 14.16 -28.88
C ALA A 571 -11.15 15.18 -28.24
N ILE A 572 -10.65 16.02 -27.33
CA ILE A 572 -11.39 17.16 -26.77
C ILE A 572 -11.15 18.37 -27.66
N GLU A 573 -12.16 18.80 -28.43
CA GLU A 573 -12.01 19.78 -29.53
C GLU A 573 -11.34 21.09 -29.10
N GLU A 574 -11.56 21.56 -27.87
CA GLU A 574 -11.08 22.87 -27.42
C GLU A 574 -9.56 22.96 -27.18
N VAL A 575 -8.83 21.83 -27.14
CA VAL A 575 -7.43 21.77 -26.68
C VAL A 575 -6.46 21.09 -27.65
N GLN A 576 -6.78 21.02 -28.94
CA GLN A 576 -6.00 20.24 -29.92
C GLN A 576 -4.91 21.02 -30.68
N ALA A 577 -4.86 22.35 -30.56
CA ALA A 577 -3.90 23.17 -31.31
C ALA A 577 -2.44 22.87 -30.93
N GLU A 578 -1.59 22.58 -31.92
CA GLU A 578 -0.13 22.41 -31.79
C GLU A 578 0.35 21.35 -30.79
N ARG A 579 -0.46 20.32 -30.53
CA ARG A 579 -0.09 19.21 -29.64
C ARG A 579 1.14 18.45 -30.13
N LYS A 580 2.05 18.15 -29.20
CA LYS A 580 3.27 17.35 -29.40
C LYS A 580 3.37 16.16 -28.44
N ASP A 581 2.41 16.01 -27.54
CA ASP A 581 2.32 14.88 -26.63
C ASP A 581 1.79 13.63 -27.35
N ASP A 582 2.04 12.47 -26.75
CA ASP A 582 1.52 11.20 -27.23
C ASP A 582 0.13 10.94 -26.62
N SER A 583 -0.75 10.28 -27.38
CA SER A 583 -2.00 9.72 -26.84
C SER A 583 -1.71 8.55 -25.89
N HIS A 584 -0.68 7.75 -26.20
CA HIS A 584 -0.10 6.77 -25.29
C HIS A 584 1.42 6.90 -25.32
N PRO A 585 2.08 7.14 -24.17
CA PRO A 585 3.53 7.23 -24.14
C PRO A 585 4.18 5.92 -24.59
N VAL A 586 5.43 6.04 -25.04
CA VAL A 586 6.23 4.88 -25.44
C VAL A 586 6.48 3.99 -24.23
N HIS A 587 6.21 2.69 -24.39
CA HIS A 587 6.39 1.68 -23.35
C HIS A 587 6.71 0.32 -23.97
N VAL A 588 7.01 -0.65 -23.10
CA VAL A 588 7.12 -2.06 -23.43
C VAL A 588 6.15 -2.84 -22.55
N ASP A 589 5.48 -3.84 -23.12
CA ASP A 589 4.34 -4.49 -22.46
C ASP A 589 4.74 -5.42 -21.29
N ASN A 590 5.98 -5.94 -21.27
CA ASN A 590 6.44 -6.89 -20.25
C ASN A 590 7.66 -6.45 -19.43
N CYS A 591 8.12 -5.21 -19.57
CA CYS A 591 9.24 -4.67 -18.81
C CYS A 591 9.17 -3.16 -18.65
N ILE A 592 9.89 -2.64 -17.65
CA ILE A 592 10.00 -1.21 -17.36
C ILE A 592 11.08 -0.64 -18.28
N LEU A 593 10.67 0.16 -19.26
CA LEU A 593 11.58 0.80 -20.21
C LEU A 593 12.25 2.02 -19.56
N ASN A 594 13.57 1.97 -19.41
CA ASN A 594 14.40 3.13 -19.14
C ASN A 594 15.09 3.58 -20.43
N ALA A 595 14.52 4.61 -21.06
CA ALA A 595 15.03 5.17 -22.30
C ALA A 595 16.37 5.90 -22.17
N GLU A 596 16.75 6.33 -20.96
CA GLU A 596 18.04 7.00 -20.72
C GLU A 596 19.19 6.00 -20.65
N THR A 597 18.94 4.85 -20.01
CA THR A 597 19.94 3.78 -19.88
C THR A 597 19.85 2.72 -20.97
N LEU A 598 18.83 2.78 -21.85
CA LEU A 598 18.53 1.78 -22.87
C LEU A 598 18.35 0.37 -22.29
N VAL A 599 17.75 0.28 -21.10
CA VAL A 599 17.50 -0.98 -20.40
C VAL A 599 16.00 -1.17 -20.25
N CYS A 600 15.53 -2.41 -20.38
CA CYS A 600 14.16 -2.77 -20.05
C CYS A 600 14.13 -3.87 -18.99
N VAL A 601 13.71 -3.52 -17.78
CA VAL A 601 13.81 -4.40 -16.60
C VAL A 601 12.53 -5.20 -16.40
N LYS A 602 12.64 -6.53 -16.31
CA LYS A 602 11.52 -7.44 -16.07
C LYS A 602 11.27 -7.64 -14.58
N GLU A 603 10.66 -6.65 -13.94
CA GLU A 603 10.28 -6.69 -12.53
C GLU A 603 8.92 -6.02 -12.29
N PRO A 604 8.19 -6.35 -11.21
CA PRO A 604 7.02 -5.59 -10.81
C PRO A 604 7.34 -4.08 -10.71
N PRO A 605 6.44 -3.19 -11.17
CA PRO A 605 5.04 -3.44 -11.53
C PRO A 605 4.81 -3.88 -12.99
N ALA A 606 5.85 -4.19 -13.78
CA ALA A 606 5.66 -4.63 -15.16
C ALA A 606 4.97 -6.01 -15.23
N TYR A 607 4.15 -6.21 -16.27
CA TYR A 607 3.48 -7.47 -16.54
C TYR A 607 4.43 -8.45 -17.25
N THR A 608 5.44 -8.94 -16.52
CA THR A 608 6.55 -9.75 -17.06
C THR A 608 6.13 -11.06 -17.75
N PHE A 609 4.91 -11.52 -17.49
CA PHE A 609 4.27 -12.70 -18.07
C PHE A 609 3.61 -12.46 -19.43
N ARG A 610 3.56 -11.22 -19.94
CA ARG A 610 3.07 -10.93 -21.30
C ARG A 610 4.12 -11.33 -22.33
N ASP A 611 3.71 -12.16 -23.28
CA ASP A 611 4.58 -12.68 -24.35
C ASP A 611 4.27 -12.04 -25.70
N TYR A 612 2.98 -11.86 -26.02
CA TYR A 612 2.53 -11.26 -27.27
C TYR A 612 1.40 -10.26 -27.03
N SER A 613 1.30 -9.27 -27.91
CA SER A 613 0.27 -8.24 -27.91
C SER A 613 -0.34 -8.11 -29.30
N ALA A 614 -1.62 -7.78 -29.36
CA ALA A 614 -2.30 -7.45 -30.60
C ALA A 614 -3.27 -6.29 -30.43
N ILE A 615 -3.36 -5.43 -31.44
CA ILE A 615 -4.27 -4.30 -31.50
C ILE A 615 -5.08 -4.40 -32.79
N LEU A 616 -6.40 -4.55 -32.68
CA LEU A 616 -7.32 -4.56 -33.81
C LEU A 616 -8.07 -3.24 -33.90
N TYR A 617 -7.95 -2.53 -35.01
CA TYR A 617 -8.60 -1.24 -35.25
C TYR A 617 -10.02 -1.39 -35.78
N LEU A 618 -10.94 -0.62 -35.22
CA LEU A 618 -12.36 -0.64 -35.60
C LEU A 618 -12.72 0.48 -36.57
N ASN A 619 -11.91 1.54 -36.66
CA ASN A 619 -12.20 2.69 -37.49
C ASN A 619 -10.92 3.45 -37.89
N GLY A 620 -11.08 4.45 -38.77
CA GLY A 620 -10.00 5.32 -39.26
C GLY A 620 -10.47 6.73 -39.63
N ASP A 621 -11.70 7.09 -39.24
CA ASP A 621 -12.35 8.37 -39.49
C ASP A 621 -12.00 9.42 -38.42
N PHE A 622 -10.71 9.55 -38.11
CA PHE A 622 -10.15 10.49 -37.15
C PHE A 622 -8.80 11.03 -37.62
N ASP A 623 -8.34 12.14 -37.03
CA ASP A 623 -7.04 12.73 -37.35
C ASP A 623 -6.01 12.41 -36.26
N GLY A 624 -4.78 12.11 -36.67
CA GLY A 624 -3.71 11.69 -35.76
C GLY A 624 -3.86 10.23 -35.31
N GLY A 625 -3.49 9.91 -34.07
CA GLY A 625 -3.73 8.61 -33.46
C GLY A 625 -2.95 7.42 -34.05
N ASN A 626 -1.92 7.69 -34.85
CA ASN A 626 -1.10 6.64 -35.46
C ASN A 626 -0.32 5.87 -34.39
N PHE A 627 -0.30 4.55 -34.52
CA PHE A 627 0.54 3.68 -33.71
C PHE A 627 1.95 3.66 -34.28
N TYR A 628 2.98 3.65 -33.45
CA TYR A 628 4.36 3.59 -33.94
C TYR A 628 5.25 2.77 -33.01
N PHE A 629 6.23 2.10 -33.61
CA PHE A 629 7.30 1.41 -32.91
C PHE A 629 8.52 2.32 -32.78
N THR A 630 9.31 2.12 -31.73
CA THR A 630 10.57 2.82 -31.53
C THR A 630 11.70 1.86 -31.18
N GLU A 631 12.93 2.37 -31.25
CA GLU A 631 14.06 1.78 -30.52
C GLU A 631 13.89 1.95 -29.00
N LEU A 632 14.80 1.36 -28.21
CA LEU A 632 14.83 1.47 -26.74
C LEU A 632 15.01 2.91 -26.23
N ASP A 633 15.44 3.84 -27.08
CA ASP A 633 15.59 5.26 -26.74
C ASP A 633 14.26 6.02 -26.65
N ALA A 634 13.13 5.36 -26.96
CA ALA A 634 11.78 5.91 -27.02
C ALA A 634 11.61 7.13 -27.96
N LYS A 635 12.57 7.38 -28.85
CA LYS A 635 12.63 8.57 -29.72
C LYS A 635 12.75 8.20 -31.20
N THR A 636 13.59 7.22 -31.51
CA THR A 636 13.84 6.79 -32.87
C THR A 636 12.68 5.92 -33.35
N VAL A 637 11.78 6.50 -34.13
CA VAL A 637 10.63 5.79 -34.72
C VAL A 637 11.11 4.83 -35.81
N THR A 638 10.83 3.54 -35.65
CA THR A 638 11.25 2.50 -36.61
C THR A 638 10.16 2.19 -37.64
N ALA A 639 8.89 2.31 -37.25
CA ALA A 639 7.74 2.12 -38.13
C ALA A 639 6.50 2.82 -37.58
N GLU A 640 5.60 3.22 -38.47
CA GLU A 640 4.34 3.87 -38.14
C GLU A 640 3.19 3.18 -38.88
N VAL A 641 2.08 2.96 -38.18
CA VAL A 641 0.90 2.25 -38.65
C VAL A 641 -0.32 3.14 -38.47
N GLN A 642 -0.92 3.51 -39.61
CA GLN A 642 -2.17 4.25 -39.63
C GLN A 642 -3.36 3.30 -39.34
N PRO A 643 -4.22 3.60 -38.37
CA PRO A 643 -5.42 2.80 -38.09
C PRO A 643 -6.45 2.85 -39.22
N GLN A 644 -7.13 1.73 -39.45
CA GLN A 644 -8.30 1.60 -40.33
C GLN A 644 -9.13 0.40 -39.87
N CYS A 645 -10.41 0.34 -40.23
CA CYS A 645 -11.25 -0.82 -39.90
C CYS A 645 -10.59 -2.13 -40.39
N GLY A 646 -10.58 -3.13 -39.52
CA GLY A 646 -10.11 -4.48 -39.85
C GLY A 646 -8.59 -4.64 -39.88
N ARG A 647 -7.82 -3.58 -39.60
CA ARG A 647 -6.36 -3.66 -39.48
C ARG A 647 -5.96 -4.16 -38.10
N ALA A 648 -5.17 -5.23 -38.03
CA ALA A 648 -4.55 -5.72 -36.81
C ALA A 648 -3.03 -5.50 -36.83
N VAL A 649 -2.48 -5.07 -35.69
CA VAL A 649 -1.04 -5.02 -35.43
C VAL A 649 -0.74 -6.06 -34.36
N GLY A 650 0.12 -7.03 -34.66
CA GLY A 650 0.56 -8.06 -33.72
C GLY A 650 2.05 -7.97 -33.47
N PHE A 651 2.51 -8.16 -32.24
CA PHE A 651 3.92 -8.11 -31.91
C PHE A 651 4.24 -8.87 -30.62
N SER A 652 5.50 -9.26 -30.41
CA SER A 652 5.96 -9.75 -29.11
C SER A 652 6.03 -8.61 -28.09
N SER A 653 5.66 -8.89 -26.84
CA SER A 653 5.56 -7.89 -25.77
C SER A 653 6.92 -7.46 -25.16
N GLY A 654 8.02 -7.97 -25.71
CA GLY A 654 9.39 -7.84 -25.20
C GLY A 654 10.10 -6.53 -25.57
N THR A 655 11.37 -6.45 -25.15
CA THR A 655 12.25 -5.28 -25.29
C THR A 655 12.50 -4.86 -26.74
N GLU A 656 12.25 -5.76 -27.69
CA GLU A 656 12.39 -5.58 -29.13
C GLU A 656 11.25 -4.76 -29.78
N ASN A 657 10.12 -4.58 -29.09
CA ASN A 657 8.98 -3.84 -29.61
C ASN A 657 8.48 -2.71 -28.68
N PRO A 658 9.33 -1.73 -28.30
CA PRO A 658 8.85 -0.48 -27.72
C PRO A 658 7.90 0.23 -28.69
N HIS A 659 6.80 0.77 -28.16
CA HIS A 659 5.78 1.38 -29.00
C HIS A 659 4.92 2.42 -28.27
N GLY A 660 4.34 3.33 -29.05
CA GLY A 660 3.49 4.42 -28.58
C GLY A 660 2.36 4.74 -29.56
N VAL A 661 1.53 5.72 -29.20
CA VAL A 661 0.42 6.20 -30.03
C VAL A 661 0.46 7.72 -30.08
N LYS A 662 0.53 8.31 -31.28
CA LYS A 662 0.51 9.77 -31.48
C LYS A 662 -0.82 10.37 -31.01
N ALA A 663 -0.83 11.65 -30.65
CA ALA A 663 -2.05 12.37 -30.26
C ALA A 663 -3.21 12.16 -31.25
N VAL A 664 -4.42 11.94 -30.71
CA VAL A 664 -5.67 12.01 -31.50
C VAL A 664 -6.12 13.46 -31.50
N THR A 665 -6.15 14.11 -32.66
CA THR A 665 -6.41 15.55 -32.78
C THR A 665 -7.82 15.89 -33.23
N ARG A 666 -8.55 14.94 -33.82
CA ARG A 666 -9.97 15.09 -34.17
C ARG A 666 -10.66 13.75 -34.21
N GLY A 667 -11.88 13.66 -33.69
CA GLY A 667 -12.70 12.45 -33.75
C GLY A 667 -12.39 11.44 -32.64
N GLN A 668 -12.77 10.18 -32.88
CA GLN A 668 -12.66 9.09 -31.91
C GLN A 668 -11.92 7.91 -32.52
N ARG A 669 -10.88 7.42 -31.84
CA ARG A 669 -10.09 6.25 -32.22
C ARG A 669 -10.52 5.05 -31.38
N CYS A 670 -11.02 4.00 -32.01
CA CYS A 670 -11.47 2.78 -31.33
C CYS A 670 -10.64 1.56 -31.77
N ALA A 671 -10.23 0.75 -30.78
CA ALA A 671 -9.46 -0.47 -31.00
C ALA A 671 -9.75 -1.52 -29.93
N ILE A 672 -9.53 -2.79 -30.26
CA ILE A 672 -9.44 -3.88 -29.30
C ILE A 672 -7.97 -4.15 -29.03
N ALA A 673 -7.53 -3.87 -27.82
CA ALA A 673 -6.19 -4.20 -27.33
C ALA A 673 -6.23 -5.55 -26.62
N LEU A 674 -5.35 -6.46 -27.03
CA LEU A 674 -5.24 -7.83 -26.54
C LEU A 674 -3.80 -8.06 -26.09
N TRP A 675 -3.65 -8.59 -24.89
CA TRP A 675 -2.36 -9.05 -24.38
C TRP A 675 -2.45 -10.54 -24.10
N PHE A 676 -1.43 -11.27 -24.49
CA PHE A 676 -1.36 -12.72 -24.42
C PHE A 676 -0.18 -13.19 -23.57
N THR A 677 -0.34 -14.38 -23.00
CA THR A 677 0.69 -15.12 -22.29
C THR A 677 0.72 -16.56 -22.79
N LEU A 678 1.89 -17.18 -22.78
CA LEU A 678 2.09 -18.61 -23.03
C LEU A 678 1.86 -19.44 -21.76
N ASP A 679 1.76 -18.80 -20.60
CA ASP A 679 1.54 -19.45 -19.32
C ASP A 679 0.07 -19.36 -18.88
N PRO A 680 -0.69 -20.47 -18.88
CA PRO A 680 -2.11 -20.47 -18.53
C PRO A 680 -2.40 -19.99 -17.10
N ARG A 681 -1.39 -19.99 -16.21
CA ARG A 681 -1.54 -19.47 -14.84
C ARG A 681 -1.79 -17.96 -14.80
N HIS A 682 -1.38 -17.25 -15.85
CA HIS A 682 -1.57 -15.80 -16.00
C HIS A 682 -2.77 -15.46 -16.90
N SER A 683 -3.67 -16.43 -17.14
CA SER A 683 -4.90 -16.21 -17.90
C SER A 683 -5.83 -15.22 -17.18
N GLU A 684 -6.42 -14.32 -17.96
CA GLU A 684 -7.38 -13.31 -17.54
C GLU A 684 -8.60 -13.98 -16.90
N ARG A 685 -8.85 -13.71 -15.61
CA ARG A 685 -10.02 -14.26 -14.90
C ARG A 685 -11.35 -13.87 -15.53
N ASP A 686 -11.43 -12.65 -16.08
CA ASP A 686 -12.61 -12.17 -16.81
C ASP A 686 -12.80 -12.97 -18.12
N ARG A 687 -11.72 -13.36 -18.80
CA ARG A 687 -11.82 -14.25 -19.98
C ARG A 687 -12.38 -15.61 -19.60
N VAL A 688 -11.90 -16.22 -18.53
CA VAL A 688 -12.41 -17.53 -18.07
C VAL A 688 -13.91 -17.46 -17.78
N GLN A 689 -14.36 -16.40 -17.10
CA GLN A 689 -15.78 -16.17 -16.86
C GLN A 689 -16.57 -15.88 -18.14
N ALA A 690 -15.98 -15.17 -19.10
CA ALA A 690 -16.57 -14.95 -20.42
C ALA A 690 -16.74 -16.25 -21.19
N ASP A 691 -15.74 -17.14 -21.18
CA ASP A 691 -15.80 -18.46 -21.81
C ASP A 691 -16.93 -19.31 -21.24
N ASP A 692 -17.09 -19.32 -19.92
CA ASP A 692 -18.17 -20.03 -19.26
C ASP A 692 -19.53 -19.41 -19.58
N LEU A 693 -19.62 -18.08 -19.62
CA LEU A 693 -20.84 -17.37 -19.99
C LEU A 693 -21.24 -17.64 -21.45
N VAL A 694 -20.28 -17.68 -22.38
CA VAL A 694 -20.54 -18.02 -23.78
C VAL A 694 -21.05 -19.46 -23.91
N LYS A 695 -20.42 -20.43 -23.23
CA LYS A 695 -20.89 -21.83 -23.20
C LYS A 695 -22.31 -21.98 -22.65
N MET A 696 -22.72 -21.10 -21.73
CA MET A 696 -24.07 -21.10 -21.17
C MET A 696 -25.11 -20.40 -22.06
N LEU A 697 -24.72 -19.33 -22.74
CA LEU A 697 -25.65 -18.47 -23.50
C LEU A 697 -25.83 -18.89 -24.95
N PHE A 698 -24.86 -19.56 -25.55
CA PHE A 698 -24.85 -19.91 -26.97
C PHE A 698 -24.75 -21.42 -27.17
N SER A 699 -25.41 -21.94 -28.20
CA SER A 699 -25.32 -23.36 -28.55
C SER A 699 -23.95 -23.70 -29.15
N PRO A 700 -23.49 -24.97 -29.13
CA PRO A 700 -22.22 -25.36 -29.76
C PRO A 700 -22.15 -25.00 -31.26
N GLU A 701 -23.29 -25.02 -31.96
CA GLU A 701 -23.40 -24.62 -33.37
C GLU A 701 -23.21 -23.10 -33.54
N GLU A 702 -23.69 -22.30 -32.59
CA GLU A 702 -23.46 -20.84 -32.57
C GLU A 702 -22.04 -20.47 -32.12
N MET A 703 -21.39 -21.32 -31.31
CA MET A 703 -19.97 -21.18 -30.93
C MET A 703 -19.02 -21.47 -32.11
N ASP A 704 -19.47 -22.18 -33.16
CA ASP A 704 -18.64 -22.64 -34.28
C ASP A 704 -18.96 -21.93 -35.62
N LEU A 705 -19.77 -20.87 -35.61
CA LEU A 705 -20.16 -20.07 -36.80
C LEU A 705 -19.02 -19.29 -37.50
N SER A 706 -17.76 -19.64 -37.23
CA SER A 706 -16.59 -19.14 -37.98
C SER A 706 -15.74 -20.24 -38.60
N GLN A 707 -16.30 -21.42 -38.89
CA GLN A 707 -15.76 -22.29 -39.93
C GLN A 707 -16.08 -21.72 -41.33
N GLU A 708 -15.46 -20.59 -41.69
CA GLU A 708 -14.90 -20.56 -43.04
C GLU A 708 -13.82 -21.63 -43.03
N GLN A 709 -14.01 -22.69 -43.81
CA GLN A 709 -13.11 -23.83 -43.84
C GLN A 709 -11.67 -23.33 -44.03
N PRO A 710 -10.73 -23.65 -43.12
CA PRO A 710 -9.32 -23.38 -43.35
C PRO A 710 -8.95 -24.03 -44.68
N LEU A 711 -8.24 -23.31 -45.55
CA LEU A 711 -7.62 -23.89 -46.74
C LEU A 711 -6.91 -25.17 -46.30
N ASP A 712 -7.47 -26.33 -46.67
CA ASP A 712 -6.85 -27.61 -46.45
C ASP A 712 -5.44 -27.49 -47.01
N ALA A 713 -4.45 -27.69 -46.13
CA ALA A 713 -3.04 -27.73 -46.48
C ALA A 713 -2.76 -28.97 -47.34
N GLN A 714 -3.28 -28.96 -48.57
CA GLN A 714 -3.05 -29.92 -49.64
C GLN A 714 -2.73 -29.18 -50.94
N GLN A 715 -1.80 -28.25 -50.88
CA GLN A 715 -0.96 -27.94 -52.04
C GLN A 715 0.49 -27.93 -51.55
N GLY A 716 1.11 -29.10 -51.65
CA GLY A 716 2.55 -29.24 -51.45
C GLY A 716 3.31 -28.26 -52.36
N PRO A 717 4.49 -27.79 -51.94
CA PRO A 717 5.24 -26.76 -52.67
C PRO A 717 5.55 -27.24 -54.10
N PRO A 718 5.53 -26.33 -55.09
CA PRO A 718 5.73 -26.70 -56.48
C PRO A 718 7.13 -27.30 -56.66
N GLU A 719 7.19 -28.48 -57.28
CA GLU A 719 8.44 -29.09 -57.72
C GLU A 719 9.20 -28.11 -58.61
N PRO A 720 10.51 -27.90 -58.36
CA PRO A 720 11.32 -27.01 -59.16
C PRO A 720 11.51 -27.59 -60.56
N ALA A 721 11.29 -26.73 -61.56
CA ALA A 721 11.49 -27.00 -62.97
C ALA A 721 12.87 -27.61 -63.23
N GLN A 722 12.87 -28.89 -63.60
CA GLN A 722 14.02 -29.57 -64.17
C GLN A 722 14.23 -29.07 -65.60
N GLU A 723 15.19 -28.18 -65.79
CA GLU A 723 15.81 -28.00 -67.10
C GLU A 723 16.76 -29.17 -67.39
N SER A 724 16.50 -29.74 -68.55
CA SER A 724 17.21 -30.80 -69.24
C SER A 724 18.73 -30.58 -69.32
N LEU A 725 19.49 -31.58 -68.86
CA LEU A 725 20.78 -31.91 -69.46
C LEU A 725 20.84 -33.40 -69.77
N SER A 726 20.87 -33.66 -71.08
CA SER A 726 21.16 -34.90 -71.77
C SER A 726 22.61 -35.36 -71.59
N GLY A 727 22.84 -36.68 -71.62
CA GLY A 727 24.14 -37.33 -71.85
C GLY A 727 24.60 -38.15 -70.64
N SER A 728 24.30 -39.44 -70.60
CA SER A 728 25.09 -40.54 -71.21
C SER A 728 26.13 -41.14 -70.24
N GLU A 729 25.87 -42.41 -69.93
CA GLU A 729 26.82 -43.50 -69.69
C GLU A 729 27.62 -43.63 -68.37
N SER A 730 27.26 -44.73 -67.70
CA SER A 730 28.14 -45.77 -67.11
C SER A 730 28.91 -45.47 -65.80
N LYS A 731 28.44 -46.16 -64.73
CA LYS A 731 29.14 -47.11 -63.82
C LYS A 731 30.65 -46.93 -63.52
N PRO A 732 31.18 -47.51 -62.42
CA PRO A 732 30.59 -47.80 -61.10
C PRO A 732 31.56 -47.44 -59.92
N LYS A 733 31.13 -47.71 -58.68
CA LYS A 733 31.93 -48.26 -57.54
C LYS A 733 33.30 -47.63 -57.24
N ASP A 734 33.49 -47.09 -56.03
CA ASP A 734 33.96 -47.85 -54.86
C ASP A 734 34.26 -46.92 -53.67
N GLU A 735 34.21 -47.56 -52.50
CA GLU A 735 34.58 -47.18 -51.14
C GLU A 735 35.73 -46.17 -50.98
N LEU A 736 35.52 -45.19 -50.10
CA LEU A 736 36.35 -44.87 -48.92
C LEU A 736 35.57 -44.00 -47.94
#